data_AF-A0AA96YRS0-F1
#
_entry.id   AF-A0AA96YRS0-F1
#
_cell.length_a   1.000
_cell.length_b   1.000
_cell.length_c   1.000
_cell.angle_alpha   90.00
_cell.angle_beta   90.00
_cell.angle_gamma   90.00
#
_symmetry.space_group_name_H-M   'P 1'
#
loop_
_entity.id
_entity.type
_entity.pdbx_description
1 polymer ?
#
loop_
_entity_poly.entity_id
_entity_poly.type
_entity_poly.pdbx_seq_one_letter_code
_entity_poly.pdbx_strand_id
1 'polypeptide(L)'
;MPVRRFELRSPEGGADGFGMYLGEAGQSGAASGLAPEALTRPRSKSWRWLIVGLTSCAALGGVAASALLWMLMLPPAPDCKTGSPLAPDMERLFCAQQAARSGELTELLSGLALIETWTPEHPLYKEAQRSVEEWSKGLLIIARQKMNASDLQGAVEIAQRIPKSSSVRADAEAAIATWQGIWRQGEALVAAAQAAMKEQAWGNASEVIRDLGEMSHPYWGNQRARALSEQLLVERKARQQFAEAQKIAQAGKLPDLAKAIAQAGRIDKSSYAWSDAQPVLNQWSDRLLGAAFQLWQEQKFDQAIALTKQVEVNPGRAEMAKDLIQLSEARKLAVSTWTNWVATPQHVISLMEAIAAAKQIKPTSAYYAQAQSSLASWQIQLDGLRQLQLAQMTAGVGTVETLKTAIAQASKVQPGNPRRLQAQTMIAHWHREIERLEDRPLLARARRLATEGTVASLQSAIAQAGQISEGRALRGEAQALMRDWTRQIQVIEDQPYLNLSRTLARRGRLREAIAAAALVRPNRALYPQARAAIRDWQAELNRFNASPMLPERPIPSPSPALETPFGSSRSGAIAPGPDASSEETKEPKYRLPQTPTRSTPGQPAPSGTLPRPSVPAPIAPESSATPQPESTPKDISGLAEPEAPQIMPPAPPAPPAPPVNVAPPRVVEPPPRVVEPPPRFERPQAAPVREAPPEAAPVRRERPAAMESVPVSPPSEPGPQAMEPESANFTESQS
;
A
#
# COMPACT_ATOMS: atom_id res chain seq x y z
N MET A 1 -26.52 3.09 -9.92
CA MET A 1 -27.33 4.03 -10.71
C MET A 1 -26.37 4.81 -11.61
N PRO A 2 -26.72 5.15 -12.86
CA PRO A 2 -27.82 6.07 -13.18
C PRO A 2 -29.15 5.39 -13.58
N VAL A 3 -30.15 6.20 -13.90
CA VAL A 3 -31.51 5.83 -14.34
C VAL A 3 -31.86 6.62 -15.62
N ARG A 4 -32.75 6.07 -16.46
CA ARG A 4 -33.17 6.59 -17.77
C ARG A 4 -33.92 7.93 -17.70
N ARG A 5 -33.75 8.77 -18.73
CA ARG A 5 -34.79 9.23 -19.69
C ARG A 5 -34.06 9.58 -21.01
N PHE A 6 -34.47 9.11 -22.19
CA PHE A 6 -35.69 9.35 -22.97
C PHE A 6 -35.83 10.79 -23.47
N GLU A 7 -35.60 11.00 -24.78
CA GLU A 7 -36.47 11.85 -25.61
C GLU A 7 -36.38 11.48 -27.10
N LEU A 8 -37.32 12.01 -27.88
CA LEU A 8 -37.62 11.80 -29.31
C LEU A 8 -37.69 13.21 -29.95
N ARG A 9 -37.58 13.50 -31.26
CA ARG A 9 -37.26 12.72 -32.49
C ARG A 9 -37.21 13.71 -33.67
N SER A 10 -36.18 13.63 -34.54
CA SER A 10 -36.15 14.24 -35.90
C SER A 10 -36.19 15.81 -35.96
N PRO A 11 -35.99 16.47 -37.12
CA PRO A 11 -35.73 15.95 -38.48
C PRO A 11 -34.48 16.51 -39.23
N GLU A 12 -34.19 15.87 -40.38
CA GLU A 12 -33.58 16.39 -41.63
C GLU A 12 -32.16 17.01 -41.70
N GLY A 13 -31.45 16.70 -42.81
CA GLY A 13 -30.42 17.59 -43.42
C GLY A 13 -29.05 16.96 -43.72
N GLY A 14 -28.69 16.83 -45.01
CA GLY A 14 -27.33 16.49 -45.51
C GLY A 14 -26.96 15.00 -45.41
N ALA A 15 -26.39 14.29 -46.40
CA ALA A 15 -25.50 14.60 -47.53
C ALA A 15 -23.99 14.65 -47.17
N ASP A 16 -23.16 14.30 -48.16
CA ASP A 16 -21.70 14.09 -48.12
C ASP A 16 -21.21 12.89 -47.27
N GLY A 17 -20.15 12.14 -47.65
CA GLY A 17 -19.41 12.12 -48.93
C GLY A 17 -18.07 11.39 -48.83
N PHE A 18 -17.82 10.40 -49.71
CA PHE A 18 -16.56 9.62 -49.90
C PHE A 18 -16.09 8.75 -48.69
N GLY A 19 -15.38 7.62 -48.89
CA GLY A 19 -15.09 6.89 -50.13
C GLY A 19 -14.01 5.79 -49.98
N MET A 20 -13.88 4.93 -51.01
CA MET A 20 -12.83 3.89 -51.21
C MET A 20 -12.92 2.63 -50.31
N TYR A 21 -12.41 1.43 -50.65
CA TYR A 21 -11.46 1.02 -51.72
C TYR A 21 -11.69 -0.44 -52.21
N LEU A 22 -11.23 -0.75 -53.44
CA LEU A 22 -10.87 -2.09 -54.01
C LEU A 22 -11.99 -3.15 -54.22
N GLY A 23 -11.95 -4.01 -55.26
CA GLY A 23 -11.08 -4.02 -56.45
C GLY A 23 -11.13 -5.34 -57.29
N GLU A 24 -11.03 -5.22 -58.63
CA GLU A 24 -10.62 -6.26 -59.62
C GLU A 24 -11.51 -7.51 -59.87
N ALA A 25 -11.59 -8.14 -61.06
CA ALA A 25 -11.17 -7.76 -62.43
C ALA A 25 -11.83 -8.65 -63.53
N GLY A 26 -11.87 -8.16 -64.79
CA GLY A 26 -12.08 -8.94 -66.03
C GLY A 26 -13.54 -9.24 -66.47
N GLN A 27 -13.86 -9.43 -67.77
CA GLN A 27 -13.07 -9.31 -69.00
C GLN A 27 -13.99 -9.25 -70.27
N SER A 28 -13.72 -8.34 -71.23
CA SER A 28 -14.17 -8.30 -72.67
C SER A 28 -15.68 -8.42 -73.06
N GLY A 29 -16.21 -7.75 -74.09
CA GLY A 29 -15.66 -6.67 -74.94
C GLY A 29 -16.34 -6.50 -76.32
N ALA A 30 -16.60 -5.25 -76.74
CA ALA A 30 -17.04 -4.78 -78.07
C ALA A 30 -18.47 -5.17 -78.56
N ALA A 31 -19.17 -4.43 -79.45
CA ALA A 31 -18.77 -3.25 -80.24
C ALA A 31 -19.90 -2.19 -80.44
N SER A 32 -19.45 -0.96 -80.73
CA SER A 32 -20.12 0.24 -81.29
C SER A 32 -21.04 -0.02 -82.51
N GLY A 33 -21.94 0.87 -82.98
CA GLY A 33 -22.29 2.28 -82.68
C GLY A 33 -23.53 2.69 -83.53
N LEU A 34 -23.88 3.96 -83.86
CA LEU A 34 -23.37 5.29 -83.51
C LEU A 34 -24.47 6.37 -83.82
N ALA A 35 -24.14 7.65 -84.08
CA ALA A 35 -25.07 8.79 -84.31
C ALA A 35 -25.63 8.90 -85.75
N PRO A 36 -26.62 9.78 -86.03
CA PRO A 36 -26.30 11.16 -86.43
C PRO A 36 -27.29 12.27 -85.97
N GLU A 37 -27.05 13.50 -86.44
CA GLU A 37 -27.70 14.77 -86.05
C GLU A 37 -29.05 15.09 -86.73
N ALA A 38 -29.70 16.17 -86.28
CA ALA A 38 -30.96 16.68 -86.83
C ALA A 38 -30.76 17.67 -88.01
N LEU A 39 -31.67 17.63 -88.99
CA LEU A 39 -31.75 18.63 -90.07
C LEU A 39 -33.16 19.19 -90.22
N THR A 40 -33.27 20.52 -90.34
CA THR A 40 -34.54 21.24 -90.51
C THR A 40 -34.60 21.90 -91.89
N ARG A 41 -35.76 21.82 -92.58
CA ARG A 41 -36.39 22.88 -93.41
C ARG A 41 -37.76 22.41 -94.00
N PRO A 42 -38.59 23.31 -94.57
CA PRO A 42 -40.05 23.24 -94.37
C PRO A 42 -40.84 22.50 -95.46
N ARG A 43 -42.12 22.22 -95.15
CA ARG A 43 -43.14 21.75 -96.10
C ARG A 43 -44.30 22.74 -96.27
N SER A 44 -44.97 22.65 -97.42
CA SER A 44 -45.92 23.64 -97.95
C SER A 44 -47.37 23.47 -97.46
N LYS A 45 -48.22 24.47 -97.76
CA LYS A 45 -49.55 24.67 -97.15
C LYS A 45 -50.59 23.56 -97.37
N SER A 46 -50.37 22.59 -98.26
CA SER A 46 -51.36 21.53 -98.55
C SER A 46 -51.56 20.49 -97.44
N TRP A 47 -50.65 20.40 -96.46
CA TRP A 47 -50.72 19.37 -95.41
C TRP A 47 -51.93 19.53 -94.47
N ARG A 48 -52.44 20.75 -94.27
CA ARG A 48 -53.53 21.06 -93.32
C ARG A 48 -54.84 20.32 -93.60
N TRP A 49 -55.21 20.11 -94.86
CA TRP A 49 -56.46 19.42 -95.21
C TRP A 49 -56.39 17.90 -95.03
N LEU A 50 -55.21 17.29 -95.22
CA LEU A 50 -55.00 15.86 -94.96
C LEU A 50 -55.12 15.53 -93.47
N ILE A 51 -54.67 16.42 -92.58
CA ILE A 51 -54.78 16.23 -91.12
C ILE A 51 -56.26 16.23 -90.67
N VAL A 52 -57.10 17.09 -91.24
CA VAL A 52 -58.54 17.15 -90.90
C VAL A 52 -59.29 15.89 -91.36
N GLY A 53 -58.99 15.38 -92.57
CA GLY A 53 -59.56 14.11 -93.03
C GLY A 53 -59.12 12.92 -92.18
N LEU A 54 -57.82 12.84 -91.87
CA LEU A 54 -57.24 11.68 -91.17
C LEU A 54 -57.62 11.64 -89.67
N THR A 55 -57.80 12.80 -89.03
CA THR A 55 -58.33 12.86 -87.64
C THR A 55 -59.77 12.39 -87.52
N SER A 56 -60.63 12.65 -88.53
CA SER A 56 -62.01 12.15 -88.53
C SER A 56 -62.08 10.61 -88.62
N CYS A 57 -61.27 10.00 -89.49
CA CYS A 57 -61.18 8.53 -89.55
C CYS A 57 -60.54 7.94 -88.28
N ALA A 58 -59.53 8.59 -87.70
CA ALA A 58 -58.91 8.14 -86.46
C ALA A 58 -59.89 8.17 -85.27
N ALA A 59 -60.75 9.19 -85.18
CA ALA A 59 -61.76 9.29 -84.13
C ALA A 59 -62.79 8.15 -84.19
N LEU A 60 -63.27 7.79 -85.39
CA LEU A 60 -64.25 6.71 -85.57
C LEU A 60 -63.62 5.31 -85.44
N GLY A 61 -62.44 5.10 -86.03
CA GLY A 61 -61.70 3.83 -85.90
C GLY A 61 -61.22 3.57 -84.47
N GLY A 62 -60.86 4.61 -83.73
CA GLY A 62 -60.41 4.52 -82.33
C GLY A 62 -61.47 3.98 -81.38
N VAL A 63 -62.75 4.33 -81.57
CA VAL A 63 -63.85 3.82 -80.74
C VAL A 63 -64.09 2.32 -81.00
N ALA A 64 -64.09 1.89 -82.25
CA ALA A 64 -64.24 0.46 -82.59
C ALA A 64 -63.06 -0.38 -82.08
N ALA A 65 -61.82 0.11 -82.25
CA ALA A 65 -60.62 -0.57 -81.77
C ALA A 65 -60.54 -0.63 -80.23
N SER A 66 -60.90 0.44 -79.53
CA SER A 66 -60.90 0.47 -78.06
C SER A 66 -62.01 -0.37 -77.44
N ALA A 67 -63.20 -0.44 -78.05
CA ALA A 67 -64.25 -1.36 -77.61
C ALA A 67 -63.83 -2.83 -77.71
N LEU A 68 -63.18 -3.21 -78.82
CA LEU A 68 -62.61 -4.55 -78.99
C LEU A 68 -61.46 -4.82 -78.00
N LEU A 69 -60.59 -3.84 -77.75
CA LEU A 69 -59.52 -3.94 -76.75
C LEU A 69 -60.07 -4.09 -75.32
N TRP A 70 -61.18 -3.42 -75.00
CA TRP A 70 -61.83 -3.50 -73.68
C TRP A 70 -62.58 -4.82 -73.47
N MET A 71 -63.03 -5.48 -74.55
CA MET A 71 -63.61 -6.82 -74.52
C MET A 71 -62.56 -7.95 -74.54
N LEU A 72 -61.32 -7.64 -74.94
CA LEU A 72 -60.15 -8.53 -74.89
C LEU A 72 -59.28 -8.32 -73.64
N MET A 73 -59.38 -7.18 -72.97
CA MET A 73 -58.92 -7.04 -71.59
C MET A 73 -59.81 -7.88 -70.69
N LEU A 74 -59.21 -8.89 -70.05
CA LEU A 74 -59.84 -9.53 -68.90
C LEU A 74 -60.12 -8.45 -67.84
N PRO A 75 -61.23 -8.55 -67.07
CA PRO A 75 -61.50 -7.60 -66.01
C PRO A 75 -60.29 -7.55 -65.04
N PRO A 76 -59.92 -6.36 -64.54
CA PRO A 76 -58.78 -6.23 -63.64
C PRO A 76 -58.99 -7.14 -62.43
N ALA A 77 -57.92 -7.82 -62.00
CA ALA A 77 -57.97 -8.63 -60.79
C ALA A 77 -58.44 -7.77 -59.61
N PRO A 78 -59.33 -8.29 -58.73
CA PRO A 78 -59.89 -7.52 -57.63
C PRO A 78 -58.79 -6.96 -56.72
N ASP A 79 -58.96 -5.72 -56.23
CA ASP A 79 -57.94 -5.10 -55.38
C ASP A 79 -58.06 -5.62 -53.93
N CYS A 80 -57.49 -6.80 -53.72
CA CYS A 80 -57.46 -7.51 -52.44
C CYS A 80 -56.81 -6.71 -51.27
N LYS A 81 -56.29 -5.50 -51.51
CA LYS A 81 -55.85 -4.57 -50.46
C LYS A 81 -57.00 -4.01 -49.64
N THR A 82 -58.19 -3.88 -50.21
CA THR A 82 -59.40 -3.41 -49.50
C THR A 82 -60.31 -4.59 -49.18
N GLY A 83 -59.99 -5.32 -48.10
CA GLY A 83 -60.74 -6.49 -47.62
C GLY A 83 -62.15 -6.16 -47.12
N SER A 84 -63.06 -5.86 -48.04
CA SER A 84 -64.46 -5.53 -47.74
C SER A 84 -65.25 -6.79 -47.37
N PRO A 85 -65.96 -6.81 -46.22
CA PRO A 85 -66.86 -7.92 -45.87
C PRO A 85 -68.14 -7.96 -46.75
N LEU A 86 -68.31 -6.99 -47.65
CA LEU A 86 -69.39 -6.91 -48.63
C LEU A 86 -68.95 -7.35 -50.04
N ALA A 87 -67.70 -7.81 -50.21
CA ALA A 87 -67.23 -8.38 -51.48
C ALA A 87 -67.92 -9.73 -51.77
N PRO A 88 -68.26 -10.05 -53.04
CA PRO A 88 -68.83 -11.35 -53.42
C PRO A 88 -67.95 -12.52 -52.96
N ASP A 89 -68.55 -13.65 -52.59
CA ASP A 89 -67.76 -14.74 -51.96
C ASP A 89 -66.73 -15.38 -52.91
N MET A 90 -66.97 -15.38 -54.23
CA MET A 90 -65.95 -15.74 -55.22
C MET A 90 -64.71 -14.82 -55.17
N GLU A 91 -64.91 -13.52 -54.96
CA GLU A 91 -63.84 -12.54 -54.81
C GLU A 91 -63.10 -12.72 -53.48
N ARG A 92 -63.84 -12.99 -52.39
CA ARG A 92 -63.27 -13.31 -51.08
C ARG A 92 -62.38 -14.56 -51.12
N LEU A 93 -62.82 -15.64 -51.77
CA LEU A 93 -62.02 -16.85 -51.94
C LEU A 93 -60.79 -16.62 -52.83
N PHE A 94 -60.94 -15.87 -53.92
CA PHE A 94 -59.83 -15.51 -54.81
C PHE A 94 -58.77 -14.67 -54.06
N CYS A 95 -59.19 -13.66 -53.31
CA CYS A 95 -58.27 -12.83 -52.52
C CYS A 95 -57.61 -13.61 -51.38
N ALA A 96 -58.32 -14.53 -50.72
CA ALA A 96 -57.74 -15.45 -49.76
C ALA A 96 -56.66 -16.34 -50.38
N GLN A 97 -56.93 -16.90 -51.57
CA GLN A 97 -55.97 -17.69 -52.35
C GLN A 97 -54.76 -16.89 -52.81
N GLN A 98 -54.96 -15.64 -53.25
CA GLN A 98 -53.87 -14.77 -53.70
C GLN A 98 -53.03 -14.22 -52.54
N ALA A 99 -53.57 -14.09 -51.33
CA ALA A 99 -52.80 -13.82 -50.12
C ALA A 99 -51.92 -15.05 -49.75
N ALA A 100 -52.56 -16.18 -49.44
CA ALA A 100 -51.91 -17.41 -48.99
C ALA A 100 -50.86 -17.99 -49.97
N ARG A 101 -50.86 -17.54 -51.24
CA ARG A 101 -49.96 -17.92 -52.33
C ARG A 101 -48.46 -17.83 -52.01
N SER A 102 -48.03 -16.97 -51.10
CA SER A 102 -46.62 -16.87 -50.69
C SER A 102 -46.15 -18.02 -49.81
N GLY A 103 -47.07 -18.71 -49.13
CA GLY A 103 -46.75 -19.67 -48.08
C GLY A 103 -46.21 -19.05 -46.78
N GLU A 104 -46.14 -17.72 -46.67
CA GLU A 104 -45.63 -17.02 -45.49
C GLU A 104 -46.63 -17.00 -44.35
N LEU A 105 -46.12 -16.95 -43.11
CA LEU A 105 -46.94 -17.07 -41.90
C LEU A 105 -48.08 -16.04 -41.82
N THR A 106 -47.79 -14.77 -42.14
CA THR A 106 -48.80 -13.70 -42.10
C THR A 106 -49.87 -13.88 -43.17
N GLU A 107 -49.49 -14.40 -44.33
CA GLU A 107 -50.36 -14.49 -45.51
C GLU A 107 -51.23 -15.75 -45.53
N LEU A 108 -50.73 -16.85 -44.95
CA LEU A 108 -51.56 -18.01 -44.63
C LEU A 108 -52.63 -17.65 -43.58
N LEU A 109 -52.26 -16.87 -42.56
CA LEU A 109 -53.20 -16.41 -41.52
C LEU A 109 -54.21 -15.38 -42.08
N SER A 110 -53.79 -14.46 -42.94
CA SER A 110 -54.70 -13.47 -43.56
C SER A 110 -55.66 -14.14 -44.55
N GLY A 111 -55.18 -15.09 -45.35
CA GLY A 111 -56.01 -15.92 -46.23
C GLY A 111 -57.05 -16.74 -45.48
N LEU A 112 -56.66 -17.44 -44.41
CA LEU A 112 -57.58 -18.23 -43.59
C LEU A 112 -58.67 -17.36 -42.95
N ALA A 113 -58.33 -16.20 -42.40
CA ALA A 113 -59.28 -15.32 -41.71
C ALA A 113 -60.46 -14.84 -42.60
N LEU A 114 -60.28 -14.82 -43.92
CA LEU A 114 -61.34 -14.42 -44.88
C LEU A 114 -62.39 -15.52 -45.12
N ILE A 115 -62.04 -16.80 -44.91
CA ILE A 115 -62.86 -17.97 -45.31
C ILE A 115 -63.13 -19.00 -44.20
N GLU A 116 -62.42 -18.97 -43.06
CA GLU A 116 -62.63 -19.89 -41.92
C GLU A 116 -64.07 -19.86 -41.38
N THR A 117 -64.74 -18.72 -41.52
CA THR A 117 -66.11 -18.47 -41.02
C THR A 117 -67.23 -19.07 -41.88
N TRP A 118 -66.92 -19.71 -43.01
CA TRP A 118 -67.93 -20.24 -43.93
C TRP A 118 -68.49 -21.57 -43.43
N THR A 119 -69.82 -21.72 -43.46
CA THR A 119 -70.55 -22.91 -42.99
C THR A 119 -70.87 -23.89 -44.14
N PRO A 120 -71.23 -25.16 -43.86
CA PRO A 120 -71.48 -26.17 -44.90
C PRO A 120 -72.56 -25.83 -45.93
N GLU A 121 -73.45 -24.89 -45.62
CA GLU A 121 -74.52 -24.39 -46.48
C GLU A 121 -74.01 -23.39 -47.54
N HIS A 122 -72.77 -22.92 -47.42
CA HIS A 122 -72.18 -21.92 -48.31
C HIS A 122 -71.84 -22.52 -49.70
N PRO A 123 -72.21 -21.89 -50.83
CA PRO A 123 -72.04 -22.49 -52.17
C PRO A 123 -70.61 -22.90 -52.53
N LEU A 124 -69.59 -22.21 -51.98
CA LEU A 124 -68.16 -22.45 -52.21
C LEU A 124 -67.46 -23.18 -51.05
N TYR A 125 -68.23 -23.80 -50.14
CA TYR A 125 -67.68 -24.39 -48.91
C TYR A 125 -66.64 -25.48 -49.20
N LYS A 126 -66.81 -26.30 -50.25
CA LYS A 126 -65.89 -27.41 -50.58
C LYS A 126 -64.54 -26.89 -51.06
N GLU A 127 -64.56 -25.86 -51.88
CA GLU A 127 -63.39 -25.18 -52.44
C GLU A 127 -62.64 -24.43 -51.33
N ALA A 128 -63.37 -23.73 -50.46
CA ALA A 128 -62.81 -23.07 -49.28
C ALA A 128 -62.22 -24.05 -48.28
N GLN A 129 -62.89 -25.17 -47.96
CA GLN A 129 -62.33 -26.19 -47.07
C GLN A 129 -61.06 -26.83 -47.64
N ARG A 130 -60.98 -27.04 -48.96
CA ARG A 130 -59.74 -27.48 -49.62
C ARG A 130 -58.60 -26.47 -49.41
N SER A 131 -58.86 -25.18 -49.53
CA SER A 131 -57.89 -24.13 -49.24
C SER A 131 -57.52 -24.05 -47.74
N VAL A 132 -58.49 -24.14 -46.83
CA VAL A 132 -58.26 -24.17 -45.37
C VAL A 132 -57.36 -25.34 -44.97
N GLU A 133 -57.63 -26.53 -45.51
CA GLU A 133 -56.86 -27.76 -45.29
C GLU A 133 -55.42 -27.66 -45.82
N GLU A 134 -55.21 -27.04 -46.99
CA GLU A 134 -53.89 -26.82 -47.57
C GLU A 134 -53.07 -25.78 -46.79
N TRP A 135 -53.66 -24.64 -46.42
CA TRP A 135 -52.97 -23.59 -45.67
C TRP A 135 -52.70 -23.98 -44.22
N SER A 136 -53.57 -24.80 -43.63
CA SER A 136 -53.32 -25.40 -42.30
C SER A 136 -52.09 -26.33 -42.31
N LYS A 137 -51.83 -27.05 -43.41
CA LYS A 137 -50.57 -27.82 -43.58
C LYS A 137 -49.37 -26.89 -43.66
N GLY A 138 -49.48 -25.78 -44.38
CA GLY A 138 -48.49 -24.71 -44.39
C GLY A 138 -48.15 -24.20 -42.98
N LEU A 139 -49.17 -23.80 -42.20
CA LEU A 139 -49.00 -23.37 -40.82
C LEU A 139 -48.34 -24.44 -39.93
N LEU A 140 -48.73 -25.71 -40.06
CA LEU A 140 -48.14 -26.79 -39.26
C LEU A 140 -46.68 -27.08 -39.66
N ILE A 141 -46.31 -26.87 -40.94
CA ILE A 141 -44.92 -26.93 -41.40
C ILE A 141 -44.10 -25.78 -40.79
N ILE A 142 -44.62 -24.54 -40.79
CA ILE A 142 -43.94 -23.39 -40.18
C ILE A 142 -43.80 -23.59 -38.66
N ALA A 143 -44.83 -24.12 -37.98
CA ALA A 143 -44.77 -24.47 -36.57
C ALA A 143 -43.70 -25.54 -36.28
N ARG A 144 -43.58 -26.57 -37.13
CA ARG A 144 -42.50 -27.58 -37.04
C ARG A 144 -41.11 -26.95 -37.29
N GLN A 145 -40.99 -26.00 -38.22
CA GLN A 145 -39.74 -25.25 -38.43
C GLN A 145 -39.36 -24.40 -37.21
N LYS A 146 -40.32 -23.72 -36.57
CA LYS A 146 -40.12 -23.00 -35.31
C LYS A 146 -39.65 -23.92 -34.19
N MET A 147 -40.26 -25.10 -34.04
CA MET A 147 -39.83 -26.08 -33.04
C MET A 147 -38.39 -26.55 -33.31
N ASN A 148 -38.05 -26.87 -34.57
CA ASN A 148 -36.68 -27.23 -34.97
C ASN A 148 -35.66 -26.10 -34.73
N ALA A 149 -36.10 -24.84 -34.83
CA ALA A 149 -35.33 -23.64 -34.47
C ALA A 149 -35.27 -23.38 -32.95
N SER A 150 -35.76 -24.32 -32.12
CA SER A 150 -35.83 -24.23 -30.64
C SER A 150 -36.84 -23.20 -30.09
N ASP A 151 -37.73 -22.69 -30.93
CA ASP A 151 -38.80 -21.75 -30.56
C ASP A 151 -40.11 -22.51 -30.28
N LEU A 152 -40.18 -23.15 -29.10
CA LEU A 152 -41.39 -23.85 -28.65
C LEU A 152 -42.60 -22.90 -28.59
N GLN A 153 -42.41 -21.67 -28.11
CA GLN A 153 -43.51 -20.75 -27.90
C GLN A 153 -44.13 -20.33 -29.24
N GLY A 154 -43.30 -19.93 -30.22
CA GLY A 154 -43.76 -19.64 -31.58
C GLY A 154 -44.33 -20.86 -32.29
N ALA A 155 -43.76 -22.05 -32.09
CA ALA A 155 -44.30 -23.29 -32.65
C ALA A 155 -45.72 -23.58 -32.13
N VAL A 156 -45.90 -23.53 -30.82
CA VAL A 156 -47.21 -23.76 -30.18
C VAL A 156 -48.21 -22.68 -30.56
N GLU A 157 -47.82 -21.40 -30.61
CA GLU A 157 -48.72 -20.31 -31.01
C GLU A 157 -49.23 -20.47 -32.45
N ILE A 158 -48.34 -20.80 -33.39
CA ILE A 158 -48.72 -21.01 -34.80
C ILE A 158 -49.61 -22.25 -34.95
N ALA A 159 -49.27 -23.35 -34.28
CA ALA A 159 -50.10 -24.55 -34.31
C ALA A 159 -51.47 -24.35 -33.63
N GLN A 160 -51.57 -23.52 -32.60
CA GLN A 160 -52.84 -23.17 -31.95
C GLN A 160 -53.76 -22.32 -32.85
N ARG A 161 -53.20 -21.52 -33.77
CA ARG A 161 -53.94 -20.72 -34.76
C ARG A 161 -54.52 -21.52 -35.93
N ILE A 162 -54.28 -22.84 -36.00
CA ILE A 162 -54.86 -23.70 -37.05
C ILE A 162 -56.37 -23.88 -36.80
N PRO A 163 -57.25 -23.60 -37.79
CA PRO A 163 -58.71 -23.70 -37.66
C PRO A 163 -59.21 -25.05 -37.14
N LYS A 164 -60.27 -25.03 -36.33
CA LYS A 164 -60.93 -26.24 -35.83
C LYS A 164 -61.71 -27.02 -36.90
N SER A 165 -62.01 -26.39 -38.04
CA SER A 165 -62.65 -27.03 -39.19
C SER A 165 -61.69 -27.83 -40.07
N SER A 166 -60.38 -27.58 -39.96
CA SER A 166 -59.33 -28.26 -40.72
C SER A 166 -59.05 -29.65 -40.15
N SER A 167 -58.85 -30.67 -41.00
CA SER A 167 -58.51 -32.01 -40.50
C SER A 167 -57.09 -32.06 -39.89
N VAL A 168 -56.23 -31.13 -40.32
CA VAL A 168 -54.89 -30.86 -39.76
C VAL A 168 -54.94 -30.47 -38.27
N ARG A 169 -56.10 -30.07 -37.73
CA ARG A 169 -56.23 -29.69 -36.32
C ARG A 169 -55.79 -30.81 -35.37
N ALA A 170 -56.11 -32.06 -35.70
CA ALA A 170 -55.70 -33.22 -34.89
C ALA A 170 -54.17 -33.40 -34.89
N ASP A 171 -53.53 -33.30 -36.06
CA ASP A 171 -52.06 -33.34 -36.20
C ASP A 171 -51.37 -32.19 -35.46
N ALA A 172 -52.00 -31.01 -35.43
CA ALA A 172 -51.49 -29.83 -34.74
C ALA A 172 -51.55 -29.99 -33.21
N GLU A 173 -52.65 -30.50 -32.66
CA GLU A 173 -52.79 -30.74 -31.22
C GLU A 173 -51.89 -31.90 -30.74
N ALA A 174 -51.78 -32.98 -31.54
CA ALA A 174 -50.81 -34.05 -31.29
C ALA A 174 -49.36 -33.55 -31.32
N ALA A 175 -49.02 -32.66 -32.26
CA ALA A 175 -47.70 -32.04 -32.34
C ALA A 175 -47.41 -31.15 -31.12
N ILE A 176 -48.34 -30.28 -30.71
CA ILE A 176 -48.23 -29.44 -29.50
C ILE A 176 -47.96 -30.30 -28.26
N ALA A 177 -48.77 -31.35 -28.05
CA ALA A 177 -48.61 -32.26 -26.91
C ALA A 177 -47.24 -32.97 -26.92
N THR A 178 -46.76 -33.37 -28.10
CA THR A 178 -45.44 -33.98 -28.29
C THR A 178 -44.31 -32.99 -27.95
N TRP A 179 -44.37 -31.76 -28.47
CA TRP A 179 -43.36 -30.73 -28.21
C TRP A 179 -43.28 -30.34 -26.73
N GLN A 180 -44.44 -30.16 -26.08
CA GLN A 180 -44.52 -29.90 -24.64
C GLN A 180 -44.02 -31.08 -23.80
N GLY A 181 -44.24 -32.33 -24.27
CA GLY A 181 -43.67 -33.54 -23.67
C GLY A 181 -42.14 -33.52 -23.68
N ILE A 182 -41.55 -33.34 -24.88
CA ILE A 182 -40.09 -33.25 -25.09
C ILE A 182 -39.49 -32.13 -24.23
N TRP A 183 -40.12 -30.95 -24.22
CA TRP A 183 -39.58 -29.80 -23.52
C TRP A 183 -39.55 -29.98 -22.00
N ARG A 184 -40.67 -30.44 -21.42
CA ARG A 184 -40.78 -30.77 -19.99
C ARG A 184 -39.79 -31.86 -19.55
N GLN A 185 -39.51 -32.84 -20.42
CA GLN A 185 -38.49 -33.86 -20.16
C GLN A 185 -37.08 -33.25 -20.15
N GLY A 186 -36.75 -32.41 -21.13
CA GLY A 186 -35.46 -31.70 -21.19
C GLY A 186 -35.24 -30.78 -19.98
N GLU A 187 -36.26 -30.01 -19.58
CA GLU A 187 -36.22 -29.16 -18.40
C GLU A 187 -36.04 -29.95 -17.09
N ALA A 188 -36.72 -31.10 -16.96
CA ALA A 188 -36.54 -31.99 -15.81
C ALA A 188 -35.11 -32.57 -15.72
N LEU A 189 -34.52 -32.97 -16.85
CA LEU A 189 -33.13 -33.44 -16.91
C LEU A 189 -32.14 -32.31 -16.60
N VAL A 190 -32.35 -31.08 -17.11
CA VAL A 190 -31.53 -29.91 -16.75
C VAL A 190 -31.59 -29.64 -15.24
N ALA A 191 -32.78 -29.65 -14.65
CA ALA A 191 -32.97 -29.45 -13.21
C ALA A 191 -32.28 -30.55 -12.37
N ALA A 192 -32.41 -31.82 -12.78
CA ALA A 192 -31.76 -32.95 -12.12
C ALA A 192 -30.22 -32.88 -12.22
N ALA A 193 -29.66 -32.51 -13.38
CA ALA A 193 -28.22 -32.30 -13.53
C ALA A 193 -27.70 -31.15 -12.64
N GLN A 194 -28.46 -30.05 -12.53
CA GLN A 194 -28.12 -28.93 -11.66
C GLN A 194 -28.21 -29.27 -10.17
N ALA A 195 -29.21 -30.06 -9.75
CA ALA A 195 -29.32 -30.58 -8.40
C ALA A 195 -28.12 -31.50 -8.07
N ALA A 196 -27.82 -32.47 -8.94
CA ALA A 196 -26.68 -33.37 -8.76
C ALA A 196 -25.33 -32.64 -8.73
N MET A 197 -25.13 -31.57 -9.52
CA MET A 197 -23.94 -30.71 -9.44
C MET A 197 -23.83 -29.99 -8.08
N LYS A 198 -24.94 -29.46 -7.56
CA LYS A 198 -24.98 -28.79 -6.25
C LYS A 198 -24.73 -29.76 -5.09
N GLU A 199 -25.24 -30.98 -5.19
CA GLU A 199 -24.99 -32.08 -4.25
C GLU A 199 -23.60 -32.74 -4.42
N GLN A 200 -22.82 -32.31 -5.41
CA GLN A 200 -21.51 -32.87 -5.77
C GLN A 200 -21.55 -34.34 -6.21
N ALA A 201 -22.73 -34.83 -6.63
CA ALA A 201 -22.99 -36.16 -7.17
C ALA A 201 -22.53 -36.25 -8.65
N TRP A 202 -21.21 -36.17 -8.88
CA TRP A 202 -20.63 -36.04 -10.22
C TRP A 202 -20.98 -37.17 -11.19
N GLY A 203 -21.19 -38.39 -10.70
CA GLY A 203 -21.66 -39.52 -11.50
C GLY A 203 -23.05 -39.25 -12.08
N ASN A 204 -24.03 -39.09 -11.18
CA ASN A 204 -25.42 -38.77 -11.51
C ASN A 204 -25.54 -37.53 -12.40
N ALA A 205 -24.75 -36.48 -12.14
CA ALA A 205 -24.72 -35.29 -13.00
C ALA A 205 -24.24 -35.62 -14.43
N SER A 206 -23.18 -36.42 -14.57
CA SER A 206 -22.67 -36.86 -15.87
C SER A 206 -23.65 -37.77 -16.61
N GLU A 207 -24.36 -38.63 -15.87
CA GLU A 207 -25.36 -39.56 -16.39
C GLU A 207 -26.59 -38.83 -16.94
N VAL A 208 -27.17 -37.91 -16.16
CA VAL A 208 -28.32 -37.10 -16.59
C VAL A 208 -27.95 -36.18 -17.78
N ILE A 209 -26.69 -35.74 -17.87
CA ILE A 209 -26.18 -34.99 -19.05
C ILE A 209 -26.04 -35.90 -20.28
N ARG A 210 -25.67 -37.18 -20.11
CA ARG A 210 -25.70 -38.17 -21.19
C ARG A 210 -27.14 -38.44 -21.66
N ASP A 211 -28.07 -38.66 -20.74
CA ASP A 211 -29.50 -38.86 -21.08
C ASP A 211 -30.10 -37.64 -21.82
N LEU A 212 -29.72 -36.42 -21.41
CA LEU A 212 -30.07 -35.19 -22.12
C LEU A 212 -29.42 -35.12 -23.52
N GLY A 213 -28.18 -35.62 -23.64
CA GLY A 213 -27.45 -35.78 -24.90
C GLY A 213 -28.11 -36.73 -25.90
N GLU A 214 -28.75 -37.79 -25.39
CA GLU A 214 -29.45 -38.82 -26.18
C GLU A 214 -30.86 -38.36 -26.64
N MET A 215 -31.37 -37.24 -26.13
CA MET A 215 -32.63 -36.65 -26.63
C MET A 215 -32.48 -36.19 -28.09
N SER A 216 -33.34 -36.69 -28.97
CA SER A 216 -33.26 -36.50 -30.43
C SER A 216 -33.43 -35.05 -30.94
N HIS A 217 -33.74 -34.09 -30.06
CA HIS A 217 -33.93 -32.69 -30.43
C HIS A 217 -32.62 -31.90 -30.29
N PRO A 218 -32.10 -31.23 -31.35
CA PRO A 218 -30.76 -30.63 -31.36
C PRO A 218 -30.46 -29.63 -30.22
N TYR A 219 -31.47 -28.87 -29.78
CA TYR A 219 -31.35 -27.96 -28.64
C TYR A 219 -30.91 -28.66 -27.34
N TRP A 220 -31.57 -29.79 -27.03
CA TRP A 220 -31.31 -30.53 -25.80
C TRP A 220 -30.02 -31.35 -25.96
N GLY A 221 -29.96 -32.20 -26.99
CA GLY A 221 -28.85 -33.13 -27.22
C GLY A 221 -27.51 -32.48 -27.56
N ASN A 222 -27.50 -31.36 -28.28
CA ASN A 222 -26.25 -30.66 -28.61
C ASN A 222 -26.02 -29.42 -27.75
N GLN A 223 -26.94 -28.45 -27.71
CA GLN A 223 -26.64 -27.15 -27.11
C GLN A 223 -26.66 -27.21 -25.57
N ARG A 224 -27.70 -27.79 -24.96
CA ARG A 224 -27.87 -27.83 -23.51
C ARG A 224 -26.99 -28.90 -22.84
N ALA A 225 -26.85 -30.10 -23.43
CA ALA A 225 -25.94 -31.11 -22.91
C ALA A 225 -24.47 -30.64 -22.88
N ARG A 226 -24.00 -29.93 -23.92
CA ARG A 226 -22.65 -29.33 -23.92
C ARG A 226 -22.50 -28.21 -22.87
N ALA A 227 -23.45 -27.28 -22.79
CA ALA A 227 -23.41 -26.20 -21.80
C ALA A 227 -23.41 -26.73 -20.34
N LEU A 228 -24.16 -27.80 -20.06
CA LEU A 228 -24.11 -28.47 -18.75
C LEU A 228 -22.81 -29.26 -18.53
N SER A 229 -22.23 -29.87 -19.58
CA SER A 229 -20.90 -30.51 -19.50
C SER A 229 -19.81 -29.50 -19.14
N GLU A 230 -19.84 -28.32 -19.74
CA GLU A 230 -18.95 -27.20 -19.42
C GLU A 230 -19.17 -26.70 -17.98
N GLN A 231 -20.43 -26.49 -17.57
CA GLN A 231 -20.77 -26.11 -16.19
C GLN A 231 -20.27 -27.16 -15.17
N LEU A 232 -20.42 -28.46 -15.46
CA LEU A 232 -19.95 -29.55 -14.61
C LEU A 232 -18.42 -29.55 -14.45
N LEU A 233 -17.68 -29.26 -15.53
CA LEU A 233 -16.22 -29.15 -15.46
C LEU A 233 -15.77 -27.93 -14.64
N VAL A 234 -16.44 -26.79 -14.80
CA VAL A 234 -16.19 -25.58 -13.99
C VAL A 234 -16.50 -25.83 -12.52
N GLU A 235 -17.67 -26.40 -12.19
CA GLU A 235 -18.08 -26.69 -10.81
C GLU A 235 -17.13 -27.70 -10.14
N ARG A 236 -16.74 -28.79 -10.83
CA ARG A 236 -15.78 -29.77 -10.29
C ARG A 236 -14.42 -29.14 -9.95
N LYS A 237 -13.89 -28.30 -10.86
CA LYS A 237 -12.64 -27.55 -10.64
C LYS A 237 -12.78 -26.57 -9.47
N ALA A 238 -13.89 -25.84 -9.42
CA ALA A 238 -14.20 -24.88 -8.37
C ALA A 238 -14.30 -25.55 -6.98
N ARG A 239 -14.95 -26.72 -6.87
CA ARG A 239 -14.96 -27.54 -5.65
C ARG A 239 -13.58 -28.04 -5.25
N GLN A 240 -12.76 -28.49 -6.20
CA GLN A 240 -11.39 -28.92 -5.93
C GLN A 240 -10.56 -27.77 -5.33
N GLN A 241 -10.63 -26.57 -5.93
CA GLN A 241 -9.96 -25.37 -5.43
C GLN A 241 -10.45 -24.97 -4.03
N PHE A 242 -11.76 -25.07 -3.77
CA PHE A 242 -12.32 -24.79 -2.45
C PHE A 242 -11.86 -25.81 -1.39
N ALA A 243 -11.86 -27.11 -1.70
CA ALA A 243 -11.39 -28.15 -0.80
C ALA A 243 -9.88 -28.02 -0.52
N GLU A 244 -9.08 -27.58 -1.48
CA GLU A 244 -7.67 -27.26 -1.29
C GLU A 244 -7.48 -26.03 -0.39
N ALA A 245 -8.22 -24.94 -0.62
CA ALA A 245 -8.21 -23.77 0.24
C ALA A 245 -8.60 -24.12 1.70
N GLN A 246 -9.63 -24.96 1.89
CA GLN A 246 -9.99 -25.48 3.21
C GLN A 246 -8.85 -26.27 3.85
N LYS A 247 -8.18 -27.17 3.13
CA LYS A 247 -7.02 -27.93 3.62
C LYS A 247 -5.89 -27.00 4.09
N ILE A 248 -5.57 -25.97 3.31
CA ILE A 248 -4.57 -24.96 3.71
C ILE A 248 -5.00 -24.24 5.00
N ALA A 249 -6.29 -23.90 5.14
CA ALA A 249 -6.82 -23.23 6.32
C ALA A 249 -6.92 -24.10 7.59
N GLN A 250 -6.80 -25.43 7.51
CA GLN A 250 -6.97 -26.34 8.66
C GLN A 250 -6.06 -26.01 9.85
N ALA A 251 -4.85 -25.51 9.60
CA ALA A 251 -3.91 -25.13 10.64
C ALA A 251 -4.32 -23.84 11.41
N GLY A 252 -5.28 -23.07 10.90
CA GLY A 252 -5.80 -21.84 11.53
C GLY A 252 -4.84 -20.64 11.62
N LYS A 253 -3.57 -20.80 11.25
CA LYS A 253 -2.51 -19.78 11.34
C LYS A 253 -2.75 -18.66 10.30
N LEU A 254 -2.50 -17.41 10.68
CA LEU A 254 -2.73 -16.25 9.81
C LEU A 254 -2.05 -16.36 8.41
N PRO A 255 -0.77 -16.79 8.27
CA PRO A 255 -0.15 -16.92 6.95
C PRO A 255 -0.77 -18.02 6.08
N ASP A 256 -1.46 -18.99 6.69
CA ASP A 256 -2.11 -20.09 5.97
C ASP A 256 -3.57 -19.71 5.63
N LEU A 257 -4.27 -18.98 6.50
CA LEU A 257 -5.55 -18.33 6.15
C LEU A 257 -5.40 -17.37 4.94
N ALA A 258 -4.29 -16.62 4.87
CA ALA A 258 -3.97 -15.77 3.74
C ALA A 258 -3.81 -16.56 2.42
N LYS A 259 -3.05 -17.67 2.44
CA LYS A 259 -2.90 -18.57 1.29
C LYS A 259 -4.25 -19.20 0.90
N ALA A 260 -5.07 -19.57 1.88
CA ALA A 260 -6.39 -20.14 1.65
C ALA A 260 -7.35 -19.16 0.97
N ILE A 261 -7.39 -17.89 1.40
CA ILE A 261 -8.16 -16.83 0.74
C ILE A 261 -7.63 -16.60 -0.68
N ALA A 262 -6.32 -16.55 -0.88
CA ALA A 262 -5.71 -16.39 -2.21
C ALA A 262 -6.00 -17.57 -3.15
N GLN A 263 -6.07 -18.80 -2.64
CA GLN A 263 -6.45 -19.98 -3.43
C GLN A 263 -7.96 -20.00 -3.74
N ALA A 264 -8.81 -19.68 -2.76
CA ALA A 264 -10.25 -19.57 -2.95
C ALA A 264 -10.66 -18.38 -3.84
N GLY A 265 -9.85 -17.33 -3.93
CA GLY A 265 -10.01 -16.25 -4.91
C GLY A 265 -9.87 -16.67 -6.38
N ARG A 266 -9.38 -17.90 -6.64
CA ARG A 266 -9.26 -18.52 -7.98
C ARG A 266 -10.47 -19.39 -8.36
N ILE A 267 -11.44 -19.53 -7.46
CA ILE A 267 -12.71 -20.24 -7.71
C ILE A 267 -13.54 -19.41 -8.70
N ASP A 268 -14.19 -20.07 -9.66
CA ASP A 268 -15.05 -19.38 -10.63
C ASP A 268 -16.29 -18.78 -9.94
N LYS A 269 -16.56 -17.49 -10.17
CA LYS A 269 -17.64 -16.75 -9.50
C LYS A 269 -19.05 -17.16 -9.93
N SER A 270 -19.19 -17.92 -11.02
CA SER A 270 -20.46 -18.50 -11.48
C SER A 270 -20.75 -19.87 -10.88
N SER A 271 -19.77 -20.49 -10.22
CA SER A 271 -19.92 -21.82 -9.57
C SER A 271 -20.79 -21.75 -8.30
N TYR A 272 -21.48 -22.85 -7.99
CA TYR A 272 -22.12 -23.04 -6.69
C TYR A 272 -21.06 -23.12 -5.58
N ALA A 273 -19.88 -23.69 -5.89
CA ALA A 273 -18.72 -23.71 -4.99
C ALA A 273 -18.30 -22.32 -4.50
N TRP A 274 -18.41 -21.27 -5.32
CA TRP A 274 -18.15 -19.89 -4.91
C TRP A 274 -19.16 -19.40 -3.87
N SER A 275 -20.46 -19.67 -4.08
CA SER A 275 -21.51 -19.33 -3.11
C SER A 275 -21.27 -20.01 -1.76
N ASP A 276 -20.95 -21.30 -1.77
CA ASP A 276 -20.68 -22.08 -0.55
C ASP A 276 -19.36 -21.68 0.12
N ALA A 277 -18.41 -21.12 -0.63
CA ALA A 277 -17.15 -20.59 -0.10
C ALA A 277 -17.31 -19.24 0.61
N GLN A 278 -18.27 -18.38 0.25
CA GLN A 278 -18.43 -17.04 0.82
C GLN A 278 -18.48 -16.97 2.37
N PRO A 279 -19.27 -17.78 3.11
CA PRO A 279 -19.30 -17.69 4.57
C PRO A 279 -17.95 -18.06 5.20
N VAL A 280 -17.26 -19.05 4.65
CA VAL A 280 -15.95 -19.52 5.12
C VAL A 280 -14.85 -18.51 4.80
N LEU A 281 -14.84 -17.98 3.56
CA LEU A 281 -13.99 -16.88 3.12
C LEU A 281 -14.13 -15.65 4.02
N ASN A 282 -15.36 -15.25 4.32
CA ASN A 282 -15.64 -14.13 5.22
C ASN A 282 -15.06 -14.38 6.61
N GLN A 283 -15.23 -15.58 7.19
CA GLN A 283 -14.65 -15.92 8.49
C GLN A 283 -13.11 -15.87 8.51
N TRP A 284 -12.45 -16.34 7.44
CA TRP A 284 -10.99 -16.24 7.31
C TRP A 284 -10.53 -14.78 7.14
N SER A 285 -11.23 -14.01 6.30
CA SER A 285 -11.00 -12.59 6.09
C SER A 285 -11.15 -11.78 7.37
N ASP A 286 -12.19 -12.03 8.17
CA ASP A 286 -12.42 -11.33 9.44
C ASP A 286 -11.32 -11.60 10.47
N ARG A 287 -10.76 -12.83 10.50
CA ARG A 287 -9.58 -13.15 11.33
C ARG A 287 -8.33 -12.40 10.87
N LEU A 288 -8.10 -12.27 9.56
CA LEU A 288 -6.98 -11.47 9.04
C LEU A 288 -7.16 -9.98 9.30
N LEU A 289 -8.35 -9.43 9.10
CA LEU A 289 -8.66 -8.03 9.40
C LEU A 289 -8.48 -7.73 10.89
N GLY A 290 -8.95 -8.62 11.78
CA GLY A 290 -8.72 -8.52 13.23
C GLY A 290 -7.23 -8.48 13.57
N ALA A 291 -6.42 -9.39 13.01
CA ALA A 291 -4.98 -9.40 13.23
C ALA A 291 -4.26 -8.19 12.62
N ALA A 292 -4.66 -7.72 11.44
CA ALA A 292 -4.13 -6.51 10.83
C ALA A 292 -4.47 -5.26 11.66
N PHE A 293 -5.66 -5.21 12.26
CA PHE A 293 -6.04 -4.13 13.15
C PHE A 293 -5.28 -4.17 14.50
N GLN A 294 -4.88 -5.35 14.99
CA GLN A 294 -3.92 -5.43 16.11
C GLN A 294 -2.54 -4.89 15.71
N LEU A 295 -2.01 -5.27 14.53
CA LEU A 295 -0.76 -4.69 14.00
C LEU A 295 -0.84 -3.17 13.81
N TRP A 296 -2.02 -2.62 13.46
CA TRP A 296 -2.27 -1.18 13.40
C TRP A 296 -2.21 -0.52 14.79
N GLN A 297 -2.80 -1.14 15.83
CA GLN A 297 -2.69 -0.67 17.21
C GLN A 297 -1.24 -0.71 17.74
N GLU A 298 -0.47 -1.72 17.34
CA GLU A 298 0.97 -1.84 17.60
C GLU A 298 1.85 -0.87 16.78
N GLN A 299 1.24 0.04 16.02
CA GLN A 299 1.90 0.99 15.09
C GLN A 299 2.69 0.34 13.93
N LYS A 300 2.51 -0.96 13.67
CA LYS A 300 3.17 -1.72 12.59
C LYS A 300 2.41 -1.57 11.27
N PHE A 301 2.17 -0.34 10.85
CA PHE A 301 1.26 0.00 9.74
C PHE A 301 1.57 -0.73 8.43
N ASP A 302 2.84 -0.88 8.06
CA ASP A 302 3.22 -1.61 6.84
C ASP A 302 2.88 -3.12 6.91
N GLN A 303 2.95 -3.73 8.10
CA GLN A 303 2.56 -5.13 8.30
C GLN A 303 1.03 -5.27 8.29
N ALA A 304 0.32 -4.31 8.88
CA ALA A 304 -1.14 -4.23 8.81
C ALA A 304 -1.64 -4.10 7.36
N ILE A 305 -1.04 -3.20 6.57
CA ILE A 305 -1.35 -3.01 5.14
C ILE A 305 -1.08 -4.29 4.35
N ALA A 306 0.09 -4.91 4.53
CA ALA A 306 0.48 -6.13 3.82
C ALA A 306 -0.47 -7.31 4.09
N LEU A 307 -0.90 -7.49 5.36
CA LEU A 307 -1.87 -8.52 5.75
C LEU A 307 -3.28 -8.19 5.23
N THR A 308 -3.66 -6.92 5.21
CA THR A 308 -4.99 -6.47 4.75
C THR A 308 -5.16 -6.59 3.23
N LYS A 309 -4.12 -6.32 2.44
CA LYS A 309 -4.15 -6.46 0.97
C LYS A 309 -4.49 -7.89 0.51
N GLN A 310 -4.23 -8.90 1.33
CA GLN A 310 -4.60 -10.30 1.07
C GLN A 310 -6.11 -10.55 1.21
N VAL A 311 -6.84 -9.68 1.90
CA VAL A 311 -8.30 -9.76 2.10
C VAL A 311 -9.09 -9.15 0.94
N GLU A 312 -8.52 -8.21 0.18
CA GLU A 312 -9.16 -7.59 -0.99
C GLU A 312 -9.61 -8.59 -2.07
N VAL A 313 -9.00 -9.77 -2.09
CA VAL A 313 -9.35 -10.91 -2.95
C VAL A 313 -10.78 -11.42 -2.69
N ASN A 314 -11.32 -11.24 -1.47
CA ASN A 314 -12.70 -11.59 -1.11
C ASN A 314 -13.63 -10.36 -1.30
N PRO A 315 -14.55 -10.36 -2.29
CA PRO A 315 -15.48 -9.25 -2.50
C PRO A 315 -16.39 -8.96 -1.30
N GLY A 316 -16.69 -9.97 -0.47
CA GLY A 316 -17.49 -9.83 0.75
C GLY A 316 -16.79 -9.06 1.88
N ARG A 317 -15.50 -8.76 1.75
CA ARG A 317 -14.70 -7.98 2.71
C ARG A 317 -13.78 -6.93 2.08
N ALA A 318 -13.71 -6.82 0.75
CA ALA A 318 -12.81 -5.91 0.05
C ALA A 318 -12.98 -4.43 0.44
N GLU A 319 -14.19 -3.93 0.67
CA GLU A 319 -14.39 -2.55 1.13
C GLU A 319 -13.85 -2.32 2.56
N MET A 320 -14.05 -3.28 3.48
CA MET A 320 -13.48 -3.22 4.83
C MET A 320 -11.94 -3.31 4.81
N ALA A 321 -11.38 -4.06 3.87
CA ALA A 321 -9.94 -4.12 3.66
C ALA A 321 -9.38 -2.76 3.18
N LYS A 322 -10.02 -2.13 2.19
CA LYS A 322 -9.64 -0.79 1.72
C LYS A 322 -9.72 0.27 2.82
N ASP A 323 -10.79 0.27 3.61
CA ASP A 323 -10.95 1.21 4.73
C ASP A 323 -9.81 1.09 5.76
N LEU A 324 -9.40 -0.14 6.10
CA LEU A 324 -8.28 -0.39 7.03
C LEU A 324 -6.92 -0.04 6.41
N ILE A 325 -6.71 -0.29 5.11
CA ILE A 325 -5.51 0.17 4.38
C ILE A 325 -5.44 1.70 4.40
N GLN A 326 -6.55 2.39 4.05
CA GLN A 326 -6.62 3.84 4.05
C GLN A 326 -6.38 4.44 5.44
N LEU A 327 -6.92 3.84 6.51
CA LEU A 327 -6.63 4.25 7.89
C LEU A 327 -5.16 3.99 8.29
N SER A 328 -4.56 2.92 7.79
CA SER A 328 -3.15 2.58 8.04
C SER A 328 -2.20 3.54 7.33
N GLU A 329 -2.46 3.84 6.06
CA GLU A 329 -1.69 4.78 5.25
C GLU A 329 -1.83 6.21 5.80
N ALA A 330 -3.05 6.63 6.18
CA ALA A 330 -3.28 7.89 6.88
C ALA A 330 -2.51 7.98 8.21
N ARG A 331 -2.51 6.91 9.03
CA ARG A 331 -1.78 6.91 10.31
C ARG A 331 -0.27 6.94 10.09
N LYS A 332 0.26 6.21 9.10
CA LYS A 332 1.67 6.25 8.69
C LYS A 332 2.10 7.65 8.23
N LEU A 333 1.28 8.32 7.41
CA LEU A 333 1.52 9.70 6.99
C LEU A 333 1.56 10.65 8.19
N ALA A 334 0.56 10.58 9.09
CA ALA A 334 0.52 11.42 10.29
C ALA A 334 1.73 11.19 11.23
N VAL A 335 2.15 9.93 11.44
CA VAL A 335 3.30 9.60 12.30
C VAL A 335 4.62 10.09 11.70
N SER A 336 4.79 10.09 10.37
CA SER A 336 6.03 10.56 9.73
C SER A 336 6.38 12.03 10.04
N THR A 337 5.37 12.84 10.34
CA THR A 337 5.48 14.28 10.70
C THR A 337 6.15 14.55 12.06
N TRP A 338 6.56 13.51 12.78
CA TRP A 338 7.29 13.59 14.05
C TRP A 338 8.79 13.25 13.93
N THR A 339 9.27 12.87 12.74
CA THR A 339 10.65 12.43 12.51
C THR A 339 11.72 13.49 12.81
N ASN A 340 11.39 14.77 12.71
CA ASN A 340 12.30 15.88 12.98
C ASN A 340 11.72 16.85 14.02
N TRP A 341 12.59 17.40 14.89
CA TRP A 341 12.20 18.40 15.90
C TRP A 341 11.79 19.74 15.26
N VAL A 342 12.29 20.05 14.06
CA VAL A 342 11.92 21.23 13.27
C VAL A 342 10.58 21.01 12.55
N ALA A 343 9.69 22.01 12.57
CA ALA A 343 8.49 22.00 11.75
C ALA A 343 8.82 22.38 10.29
N THR A 344 8.45 21.52 9.34
CA THR A 344 8.71 21.71 7.91
C THR A 344 7.40 21.85 7.12
N PRO A 345 7.42 22.44 5.89
CA PRO A 345 6.25 22.44 5.01
C PRO A 345 5.73 21.03 4.71
N GLN A 346 6.63 20.04 4.54
CA GLN A 346 6.24 18.65 4.29
C GLN A 346 5.45 18.04 5.46
N HIS A 347 5.77 18.38 6.70
CA HIS A 347 4.98 17.92 7.86
C HIS A 347 3.55 18.46 7.84
N VAL A 348 3.33 19.67 7.34
CA VAL A 348 1.99 20.26 7.17
C VAL A 348 1.23 19.55 6.06
N ILE A 349 1.88 19.33 4.91
CA ILE A 349 1.31 18.64 3.75
C ILE A 349 0.89 17.21 4.13
N SER A 350 1.80 16.40 4.67
CA SER A 350 1.48 14.99 4.97
C SER A 350 0.53 14.78 6.15
N LEU A 351 0.38 15.76 7.04
CA LEU A 351 -0.73 15.74 8.01
C LEU A 351 -2.07 16.13 7.35
N MET A 352 -2.07 17.03 6.37
CA MET A 352 -3.26 17.35 5.56
C MET A 352 -3.68 16.15 4.67
N GLU A 353 -2.73 15.43 4.08
CA GLU A 353 -2.96 14.18 3.35
C GLU A 353 -3.58 13.11 4.26
N ALA A 354 -3.02 12.90 5.46
CA ALA A 354 -3.59 11.99 6.46
C ALA A 354 -5.03 12.36 6.85
N ILE A 355 -5.29 13.65 7.11
CA ILE A 355 -6.63 14.16 7.41
C ILE A 355 -7.59 13.98 6.23
N ALA A 356 -7.13 14.17 4.99
CA ALA A 356 -7.95 13.97 3.79
C ALA A 356 -8.32 12.49 3.60
N ALA A 357 -7.35 11.58 3.74
CA ALA A 357 -7.58 10.14 3.66
C ALA A 357 -8.53 9.63 4.75
N ALA A 358 -8.32 10.00 6.02
CA ALA A 358 -9.20 9.56 7.10
C ALA A 358 -10.61 10.17 7.04
N LYS A 359 -10.81 11.31 6.35
CA LYS A 359 -12.13 11.87 6.06
C LYS A 359 -12.95 11.10 5.02
N GLN A 360 -12.30 10.28 4.18
CA GLN A 360 -12.99 9.50 3.14
C GLN A 360 -13.60 8.19 3.68
N ILE A 361 -13.15 7.72 4.85
CA ILE A 361 -13.66 6.53 5.51
C ILE A 361 -15.14 6.76 5.89
N LYS A 362 -16.01 5.92 5.33
CA LYS A 362 -17.47 6.06 5.40
C LYS A 362 -17.99 5.82 6.83
N PRO A 363 -19.09 6.48 7.28
CA PRO A 363 -19.73 6.20 8.57
C PRO A 363 -20.19 4.74 8.77
N THR A 364 -20.37 3.99 7.68
CA THR A 364 -20.70 2.55 7.68
C THR A 364 -19.48 1.65 7.91
N SER A 365 -18.27 2.19 8.01
CA SER A 365 -17.04 1.42 8.17
C SER A 365 -16.84 0.99 9.63
N ALA A 366 -16.39 -0.25 9.83
CA ALA A 366 -15.98 -0.77 11.14
C ALA A 366 -14.84 0.05 11.78
N TYR A 367 -14.08 0.81 10.98
CA TYR A 367 -12.94 1.61 11.42
C TYR A 367 -13.24 3.11 11.54
N TYR A 368 -14.50 3.51 11.36
CA TYR A 368 -14.91 4.93 11.35
C TYR A 368 -14.64 5.63 12.69
N ALA A 369 -14.86 4.96 13.82
CA ALA A 369 -14.61 5.55 15.14
C ALA A 369 -13.12 5.91 15.34
N GLN A 370 -12.22 5.04 14.89
CA GLN A 370 -10.77 5.21 14.94
C GLN A 370 -10.31 6.31 13.97
N ALA A 371 -10.96 6.43 12.81
CA ALA A 371 -10.77 7.55 11.88
C ALA A 371 -11.17 8.88 12.53
N GLN A 372 -12.36 8.98 13.14
CA GLN A 372 -12.83 10.21 13.79
C GLN A 372 -11.95 10.60 15.00
N SER A 373 -11.55 9.65 15.84
CA SER A 373 -10.62 9.94 16.96
C SER A 373 -9.25 10.43 16.47
N SER A 374 -8.78 9.89 15.34
CA SER A 374 -7.54 10.35 14.70
C SER A 374 -7.70 11.77 14.16
N LEU A 375 -8.76 12.04 13.40
CA LEU A 375 -9.08 13.34 12.81
C LEU A 375 -9.14 14.47 13.84
N ALA A 376 -9.81 14.26 14.98
CA ALA A 376 -9.88 15.24 16.06
C ALA A 376 -8.48 15.60 16.61
N SER A 377 -7.62 14.60 16.81
CA SER A 377 -6.23 14.82 17.27
C SER A 377 -5.36 15.51 16.22
N TRP A 378 -5.55 15.18 14.93
CA TRP A 378 -4.73 15.68 13.83
C TRP A 378 -5.07 17.11 13.44
N GLN A 379 -6.32 17.53 13.55
CA GLN A 379 -6.72 18.93 13.32
C GLN A 379 -6.00 19.86 14.32
N ILE A 380 -6.02 19.51 15.62
CA ILE A 380 -5.29 20.25 16.67
C ILE A 380 -3.77 20.25 16.39
N GLN A 381 -3.20 19.12 15.97
CA GLN A 381 -1.79 19.06 15.58
C GLN A 381 -1.45 19.92 14.36
N LEU A 382 -2.35 20.02 13.38
CA LEU A 382 -2.13 20.77 12.14
C LEU A 382 -2.03 22.28 12.41
N ASP A 383 -2.89 22.82 13.27
CA ASP A 383 -2.82 24.23 13.66
C ASP A 383 -1.58 24.53 14.50
N GLY A 384 -1.17 23.57 15.36
CA GLY A 384 0.12 23.62 16.04
C GLY A 384 1.31 23.62 15.07
N LEU A 385 1.30 22.75 14.05
CA LEU A 385 2.35 22.67 13.03
C LEU A 385 2.42 23.92 12.16
N ARG A 386 1.29 24.49 11.74
CA ARG A 386 1.23 25.77 11.00
C ARG A 386 1.89 26.89 11.79
N GLN A 387 1.56 27.00 13.08
CA GLN A 387 2.14 28.02 13.95
C GLN A 387 3.65 27.82 14.18
N LEU A 388 4.13 26.57 14.23
CA LEU A 388 5.56 26.26 14.34
C LEU A 388 6.33 26.42 13.01
N GLN A 389 5.67 26.19 11.87
CA GLN A 389 6.25 26.40 10.54
C GLN A 389 6.43 27.90 10.26
N LEU A 390 5.47 28.75 10.66
CA LEU A 390 5.60 30.21 10.67
C LEU A 390 6.76 30.69 11.57
N ALA A 391 6.85 30.12 12.78
CA ALA A 391 7.95 30.39 13.71
C ALA A 391 9.31 29.95 13.13
N GLN A 392 9.38 28.81 12.46
CA GLN A 392 10.61 28.33 11.80
C GLN A 392 11.03 29.21 10.62
N MET A 393 10.09 29.68 9.79
CA MET A 393 10.41 30.64 8.72
C MET A 393 10.95 31.94 9.30
N THR A 394 10.34 32.46 10.37
CA THR A 394 10.82 33.67 11.05
C THR A 394 12.21 33.46 11.65
N ALA A 395 12.45 32.33 12.33
CA ALA A 395 13.76 31.98 12.90
C ALA A 395 14.85 31.78 11.83
N GLY A 396 14.47 31.37 10.61
CA GLY A 396 15.40 31.15 9.49
C GLY A 396 16.17 32.40 9.04
N VAL A 397 15.73 33.60 9.45
CA VAL A 397 16.45 34.87 9.22
C VAL A 397 17.65 35.03 10.17
N GLY A 398 17.70 34.28 11.29
CA GLY A 398 18.89 34.12 12.14
C GLY A 398 19.32 35.35 12.96
N THR A 399 18.51 36.40 13.05
CA THR A 399 18.82 37.59 13.88
C THR A 399 18.18 37.49 15.26
N VAL A 400 18.73 38.19 16.25
CA VAL A 400 18.20 38.19 17.63
C VAL A 400 16.71 38.56 17.68
N GLU A 401 16.28 39.60 16.97
CA GLU A 401 14.86 40.01 16.97
C GLU A 401 13.94 39.05 16.21
N THR A 402 14.42 38.41 15.14
CA THR A 402 13.62 37.39 14.43
C THR A 402 13.54 36.09 15.22
N LEU A 403 14.59 35.71 15.97
CA LEU A 403 14.55 34.60 16.92
C LEU A 403 13.62 34.88 18.11
N LYS A 404 13.65 36.10 18.70
CA LYS A 404 12.66 36.54 19.71
C LYS A 404 11.22 36.47 19.16
N THR A 405 11.02 36.92 17.93
CA THR A 405 9.71 36.87 17.25
C THR A 405 9.26 35.43 17.01
N ALA A 406 10.16 34.54 16.60
CA ALA A 406 9.88 33.10 16.45
C ALA A 406 9.52 32.43 17.78
N ILE A 407 10.22 32.76 18.87
CA ILE A 407 9.87 32.33 20.23
C ILE A 407 8.46 32.80 20.60
N ALA A 408 8.13 34.07 20.37
CA ALA A 408 6.81 34.64 20.63
C ALA A 408 5.70 34.06 19.71
N GLN A 409 6.04 33.57 18.52
CA GLN A 409 5.11 32.85 17.65
C GLN A 409 4.90 31.41 18.13
N ALA A 410 5.96 30.65 18.44
CA ALA A 410 5.85 29.27 18.91
C ALA A 410 5.24 29.16 20.31
N SER A 411 5.40 30.16 21.17
CA SER A 411 4.83 30.17 22.52
C SER A 411 3.30 30.07 22.53
N LYS A 412 2.63 30.55 21.46
CA LYS A 412 1.18 30.49 21.22
C LYS A 412 0.63 29.08 21.07
N VAL A 413 1.47 28.07 20.82
CA VAL A 413 1.05 26.65 20.81
C VAL A 413 0.64 26.26 22.23
N GLN A 414 -0.67 26.16 22.48
CA GLN A 414 -1.25 25.99 23.82
C GLN A 414 -0.75 24.72 24.55
N PRO A 415 -0.76 24.69 25.91
CA PRO A 415 -0.32 23.53 26.69
C PRO A 415 -1.00 22.20 26.35
N GLY A 416 -2.28 22.23 25.94
CA GLY A 416 -3.04 21.04 25.54
C GLY A 416 -2.83 20.59 24.08
N ASN A 417 -2.08 21.32 23.27
CA ASN A 417 -1.80 20.93 21.89
C ASN A 417 -0.70 19.84 21.87
N PRO A 418 -0.86 18.70 21.16
CA PRO A 418 0.17 17.65 21.14
C PRO A 418 1.54 18.15 20.66
N ARG A 419 1.59 19.18 19.81
CA ARG A 419 2.84 19.80 19.33
C ARG A 419 3.55 20.65 20.40
N ARG A 420 3.03 20.77 21.63
CA ARG A 420 3.63 21.61 22.68
C ARG A 420 5.07 21.23 23.02
N LEU A 421 5.42 19.94 23.05
CA LEU A 421 6.80 19.51 23.31
C LEU A 421 7.75 19.92 22.18
N GLN A 422 7.28 19.85 20.93
CA GLN A 422 8.01 20.31 19.75
C GLN A 422 8.23 21.84 19.83
N ALA A 423 7.18 22.59 20.17
CA ALA A 423 7.25 24.03 20.41
C ALA A 423 8.29 24.40 21.46
N GLN A 424 8.27 23.74 22.63
CA GLN A 424 9.23 23.95 23.71
C GLN A 424 10.67 23.62 23.29
N THR A 425 10.86 22.57 22.48
CA THR A 425 12.18 22.17 21.96
C THR A 425 12.74 23.24 21.00
N MET A 426 11.91 23.76 20.09
CA MET A 426 12.30 24.84 19.17
C MET A 426 12.59 26.14 19.92
N ILE A 427 11.74 26.51 20.89
CA ILE A 427 11.95 27.68 21.76
C ILE A 427 13.27 27.59 22.54
N ALA A 428 13.59 26.43 23.13
CA ALA A 428 14.83 26.23 23.87
C ALA A 428 16.08 26.25 22.98
N HIS A 429 15.95 25.82 21.71
CA HIS A 429 17.01 25.97 20.71
C HIS A 429 17.26 27.45 20.37
N TRP A 430 16.21 28.22 20.06
CA TRP A 430 16.34 29.63 19.68
C TRP A 430 16.86 30.53 20.81
N HIS A 431 16.49 30.27 22.08
CA HIS A 431 17.09 30.98 23.23
C HIS A 431 18.61 30.83 23.25
N ARG A 432 19.12 29.60 23.07
CA ARG A 432 20.57 29.34 23.02
C ARG A 432 21.25 29.99 21.81
N GLU A 433 20.54 30.17 20.70
CA GLU A 433 21.11 30.88 19.55
C GLU A 433 21.18 32.40 19.79
N ILE A 434 20.16 32.99 20.44
CA ILE A 434 20.22 34.38 20.92
C ILE A 434 21.41 34.57 21.86
N GLU A 435 21.58 33.70 22.86
CA GLU A 435 22.73 33.75 23.79
C GLU A 435 24.07 33.69 23.06
N ARG A 436 24.22 32.81 22.06
CA ARG A 436 25.44 32.75 21.22
C ARG A 436 25.68 34.04 20.46
N LEU A 437 24.65 34.60 19.82
CA LEU A 437 24.76 35.83 19.03
C LEU A 437 25.16 37.03 19.90
N GLU A 438 24.64 37.10 21.13
CA GLU A 438 24.98 38.13 22.13
C GLU A 438 26.38 37.94 22.75
N ASP A 439 26.78 36.71 23.10
CA ASP A 439 28.05 36.42 23.77
C ASP A 439 29.26 36.39 22.81
N ARG A 440 29.04 36.05 21.54
CA ARG A 440 30.10 35.97 20.51
C ARG A 440 30.94 37.25 20.35
N PRO A 441 30.39 38.49 20.30
CA PRO A 441 31.20 39.71 20.29
C PRO A 441 32.02 39.92 21.57
N LEU A 442 31.54 39.45 22.73
CA LEU A 442 32.28 39.52 24.01
C LEU A 442 33.51 38.60 23.94
N LEU A 443 33.36 37.35 23.50
CA LEU A 443 34.50 36.44 23.28
C LEU A 443 35.45 36.96 22.19
N ALA A 444 34.93 37.54 21.10
CA ALA A 444 35.76 38.12 20.05
C ALA A 444 36.53 39.36 20.51
N ARG A 445 36.02 40.12 21.50
CA ARG A 445 36.76 41.21 22.15
C ARG A 445 37.79 40.67 23.14
N ALA A 446 37.42 39.71 23.99
CA ALA A 446 38.34 39.06 24.93
C ALA A 446 39.55 38.44 24.21
N ARG A 447 39.32 37.69 23.12
CA ARG A 447 40.37 37.12 22.27
C ARG A 447 41.31 38.17 21.67
N ARG A 448 40.80 39.35 21.27
CA ARG A 448 41.62 40.47 20.78
C ARG A 448 42.45 41.13 21.87
N LEU A 449 41.93 41.25 23.09
CA LEU A 449 42.71 41.74 24.23
C LEU A 449 43.86 40.78 24.60
N ALA A 450 43.68 39.48 24.38
CA ALA A 450 44.71 38.48 24.67
C ALA A 450 45.88 38.45 23.67
N THR A 451 45.82 39.10 22.50
CA THR A 451 46.84 38.92 21.43
C THR A 451 48.22 39.46 21.77
N GLU A 452 48.32 40.46 22.66
CA GLU A 452 49.60 41.01 23.10
C GLU A 452 50.37 40.06 24.05
N GLY A 453 49.67 39.11 24.67
CA GLY A 453 50.26 38.14 25.60
C GLY A 453 50.85 38.73 26.89
N THR A 454 50.59 40.00 27.20
CA THR A 454 51.08 40.64 28.44
C THR A 454 50.18 40.31 29.63
N VAL A 455 50.70 40.40 30.87
CA VAL A 455 49.89 40.15 32.07
C VAL A 455 48.66 41.07 32.12
N ALA A 456 48.82 42.36 31.79
CA ALA A 456 47.72 43.32 31.76
C ALA A 456 46.69 43.00 30.64
N SER A 457 47.15 42.67 29.44
CA SER A 457 46.25 42.35 28.32
C SER A 457 45.48 41.06 28.58
N LEU A 458 46.13 40.03 29.12
CA LEU A 458 45.51 38.76 29.53
C LEU A 458 44.53 38.93 30.70
N GLN A 459 44.84 39.78 31.70
CA GLN A 459 43.88 40.13 32.76
C GLN A 459 42.63 40.83 32.20
N SER A 460 42.80 41.75 31.26
CA SER A 460 41.67 42.42 30.59
C SER A 460 40.84 41.46 29.72
N ALA A 461 41.49 40.48 29.08
CA ALA A 461 40.81 39.41 28.34
C ALA A 461 39.99 38.50 29.26
N ILE A 462 40.53 38.11 30.42
CA ILE A 462 39.82 37.35 31.46
C ILE A 462 38.60 38.13 31.95
N ALA A 463 38.75 39.42 32.27
CA ALA A 463 37.63 40.27 32.69
C ALA A 463 36.54 40.38 31.60
N GLN A 464 36.94 40.53 30.34
CA GLN A 464 36.02 40.64 29.19
C GLN A 464 35.29 39.32 28.88
N ALA A 465 35.92 38.16 29.06
CA ALA A 465 35.24 36.85 28.99
C ALA A 465 34.39 36.56 30.24
N GLY A 466 34.78 37.12 31.39
CA GLY A 466 34.06 37.02 32.66
C GLY A 466 32.65 37.63 32.63
N GLN A 467 32.38 38.57 31.71
CA GLN A 467 31.06 39.17 31.50
C GLN A 467 29.98 38.18 31.04
N ILE A 468 30.36 37.04 30.45
CA ILE A 468 29.42 35.99 30.04
C ILE A 468 28.95 35.25 31.29
N SER A 469 27.67 35.38 31.62
CA SER A 469 27.07 34.84 32.86
C SER A 469 27.07 33.31 32.93
N GLU A 470 27.02 32.76 34.13
CA GLU A 470 26.88 31.31 34.33
C GLU A 470 25.59 30.76 33.69
N GLY A 471 25.66 29.56 33.11
CA GLY A 471 24.54 28.92 32.41
C GLY A 471 24.34 29.32 30.93
N ARG A 472 24.90 30.45 30.47
CA ARG A 472 24.81 30.91 29.06
C ARG A 472 25.49 29.94 28.08
N ALA A 473 24.98 29.89 26.85
CA ALA A 473 25.44 28.99 25.79
C ALA A 473 26.95 28.99 25.51
N LEU A 474 27.65 30.14 25.61
CA LEU A 474 29.10 30.23 25.40
C LEU A 474 29.94 30.20 26.69
N ARG A 475 29.33 29.97 27.87
CA ARG A 475 30.04 30.03 29.15
C ARG A 475 31.18 29.01 29.27
N GLY A 476 30.98 27.79 28.77
CA GLY A 476 32.03 26.76 28.80
C GLY A 476 33.26 27.12 27.97
N GLU A 477 33.07 27.80 26.84
CA GLU A 477 34.15 28.33 26.00
C GLU A 477 34.87 29.49 26.69
N ALA A 478 34.12 30.41 27.31
CA ALA A 478 34.67 31.48 28.15
C ALA A 478 35.53 30.92 29.30
N GLN A 479 35.03 29.91 30.03
CA GLN A 479 35.74 29.25 31.12
C GLN A 479 37.00 28.49 30.65
N ALA A 480 37.04 27.96 29.43
CA ALA A 480 38.27 27.41 28.86
C ALA A 480 39.31 28.52 28.64
N LEU A 481 38.96 29.57 27.88
CA LEU A 481 39.85 30.70 27.58
C LEU A 481 40.39 31.38 28.85
N MET A 482 39.53 31.64 29.84
CA MET A 482 39.96 32.23 31.11
C MET A 482 40.98 31.37 31.86
N ARG A 483 40.84 30.03 31.84
CA ARG A 483 41.80 29.11 32.47
C ARG A 483 43.14 29.08 31.73
N ASP A 484 43.14 29.17 30.40
CA ASP A 484 44.36 29.17 29.60
C ASP A 484 45.10 30.51 29.71
N TRP A 485 44.41 31.65 29.68
CA TRP A 485 44.99 32.97 29.95
C TRP A 485 45.52 33.09 31.39
N THR A 486 44.79 32.53 32.37
CA THR A 486 45.30 32.45 33.76
C THR A 486 46.59 31.63 33.82
N ARG A 487 46.68 30.52 33.09
CA ARG A 487 47.91 29.71 33.01
C ARG A 487 49.06 30.48 32.35
N GLN A 488 48.79 31.25 31.29
CA GLN A 488 49.78 32.09 30.64
C GLN A 488 50.32 33.18 31.57
N ILE A 489 49.45 33.89 32.32
CA ILE A 489 49.85 34.85 33.36
C ILE A 489 50.78 34.18 34.38
N GLN A 490 50.39 33.01 34.91
CA GLN A 490 51.22 32.28 35.88
C GLN A 490 52.59 31.89 35.31
N VAL A 491 52.68 31.49 34.04
CA VAL A 491 53.97 31.24 33.38
C VAL A 491 54.80 32.51 33.31
N ILE A 492 54.23 33.64 32.86
CA ILE A 492 54.95 34.92 32.75
C ILE A 492 55.44 35.42 34.11
N GLU A 493 54.62 35.29 35.16
CA GLU A 493 54.97 35.67 36.54
C GLU A 493 56.04 34.76 37.16
N ASP A 494 55.98 33.45 36.94
CA ASP A 494 56.85 32.48 37.63
C ASP A 494 58.15 32.15 36.87
N GLN A 495 58.20 32.39 35.55
CA GLN A 495 59.36 32.10 34.70
C GLN A 495 60.66 32.82 35.13
N PRO A 496 60.66 34.09 35.58
CA PRO A 496 61.87 34.76 36.06
C PRO A 496 62.53 34.05 37.23
N TYR A 497 61.75 33.54 38.20
CA TYR A 497 62.28 32.76 39.33
C TYR A 497 62.86 31.41 38.88
N LEU A 498 62.23 30.77 37.89
CA LEU A 498 62.73 29.52 37.31
C LEU A 498 63.99 29.74 36.45
N ASN A 499 64.16 30.91 35.83
CA ASN A 499 65.36 31.28 35.08
C ASN A 499 66.52 31.69 36.02
N LEU A 500 66.21 32.44 37.08
CA LEU A 500 67.17 32.84 38.12
C LEU A 500 67.73 31.61 38.84
N SER A 501 66.87 30.70 39.29
CA SER A 501 67.29 29.46 39.97
C SER A 501 68.19 28.60 39.10
N ARG A 502 67.83 28.37 37.82
CA ARG A 502 68.70 27.68 36.85
C ARG A 502 70.05 28.38 36.65
N THR A 503 70.09 29.72 36.72
CA THR A 503 71.33 30.51 36.58
C THR A 503 72.20 30.41 37.84
N LEU A 504 71.60 30.38 39.03
CA LEU A 504 72.31 30.16 40.30
C LEU A 504 72.89 28.74 40.38
N ALA A 505 72.14 27.73 39.94
CA ALA A 505 72.60 26.34 39.91
C ALA A 505 73.82 26.16 38.99
N ARG A 506 73.78 26.73 37.77
CA ARG A 506 74.92 26.76 36.83
C ARG A 506 76.16 27.48 37.38
N ARG A 507 76.01 28.29 38.44
CA ARG A 507 77.09 28.98 39.16
C ARG A 507 77.49 28.26 40.45
N GLY A 508 77.08 27.00 40.65
CA GLY A 508 77.35 26.19 41.84
C GLY A 508 76.55 26.59 43.10
N ARG A 509 75.72 27.64 43.03
CA ARG A 509 74.97 28.20 44.19
C ARG A 509 73.67 27.41 44.43
N LEU A 510 73.78 26.10 44.58
CA LEU A 510 72.64 25.16 44.63
C LEU A 510 71.62 25.49 45.73
N ARG A 511 72.07 25.89 46.93
CA ARG A 511 71.17 26.31 48.03
C ARG A 511 70.29 27.50 47.65
N GLU A 512 70.85 28.47 46.93
CA GLU A 512 70.12 29.65 46.46
C GLU A 512 69.27 29.35 45.22
N ALA A 513 69.71 28.42 44.37
CA ALA A 513 68.90 27.92 43.27
C ALA A 513 67.61 27.25 43.76
N ILE A 514 67.72 26.40 44.78
CA ILE A 514 66.59 25.79 45.48
C ILE A 514 65.67 26.87 46.07
N ALA A 515 66.22 27.87 46.77
CA ALA A 515 65.43 28.97 47.34
C ALA A 515 64.69 29.80 46.26
N ALA A 516 65.37 30.13 45.17
CA ALA A 516 64.77 30.88 44.06
C ALA A 516 63.69 30.07 43.33
N ALA A 517 63.85 28.75 43.15
CA ALA A 517 62.80 27.91 42.57
C ALA A 517 61.61 27.71 43.52
N ALA A 518 61.84 27.72 44.84
CA ALA A 518 60.78 27.61 45.85
C ALA A 518 59.84 28.84 45.91
N LEU A 519 60.19 29.95 45.25
CA LEU A 519 59.30 31.10 45.07
C LEU A 519 58.11 30.79 44.14
N VAL A 520 58.25 29.78 43.25
CA VAL A 520 57.14 29.29 42.42
C VAL A 520 56.15 28.55 43.31
N ARG A 521 54.98 29.15 43.54
CA ARG A 521 53.99 28.66 44.52
C ARG A 521 53.32 27.35 44.06
N PRO A 522 52.86 26.49 45.00
CA PRO A 522 52.01 25.35 44.68
C PRO A 522 50.79 25.72 43.83
N ASN A 523 50.30 24.76 43.04
CA ASN A 523 49.16 24.90 42.13
C ASN A 523 49.30 25.96 41.00
N ARG A 524 50.51 26.50 40.79
CA ARG A 524 50.84 27.37 39.64
C ARG A 524 51.34 26.55 38.44
N ALA A 525 51.20 27.11 37.24
CA ALA A 525 51.58 26.47 35.97
C ALA A 525 53.00 25.88 35.91
N LEU A 526 54.00 26.57 36.49
CA LEU A 526 55.40 26.12 36.47
C LEU A 526 55.81 25.29 37.71
N TYR A 527 54.92 25.11 38.69
CA TYR A 527 55.24 24.42 39.95
C TYR A 527 55.81 22.99 39.77
N PRO A 528 55.30 22.14 38.85
CA PRO A 528 55.90 20.82 38.62
C PRO A 528 57.35 20.89 38.15
N GLN A 529 57.70 21.91 37.35
CA GLN A 529 59.06 22.11 36.84
C GLN A 529 60.01 22.64 37.92
N ALA A 530 59.53 23.57 38.77
CA ALA A 530 60.25 24.04 39.93
C ALA A 530 60.51 22.90 40.94
N ARG A 531 59.50 22.08 41.24
CA ARG A 531 59.61 20.92 42.15
C ARG A 531 60.51 19.79 41.60
N ALA A 532 60.64 19.66 40.28
CA ALA A 532 61.65 18.80 39.67
C ALA A 532 63.06 19.36 39.95
N ALA A 533 63.35 20.58 39.51
CA ALA A 533 64.66 21.19 39.65
C ALA A 533 65.16 21.28 41.11
N ILE A 534 64.27 21.60 42.06
CA ILE A 534 64.57 21.60 43.50
C ILE A 534 65.08 20.21 43.96
N ARG A 535 64.41 19.13 43.54
CA ARG A 535 64.75 17.75 43.91
C ARG A 535 66.11 17.35 43.35
N ASP A 536 66.38 17.72 42.10
CA ASP A 536 67.60 17.38 41.41
C ASP A 536 68.81 18.08 42.06
N TRP A 537 68.69 19.38 42.38
CA TRP A 537 69.71 20.14 43.10
C TRP A 537 69.85 19.72 44.57
N GLN A 538 68.79 19.23 45.22
CA GLN A 538 68.88 18.64 46.56
C GLN A 538 69.69 17.34 46.52
N ALA A 539 69.47 16.47 45.52
CA ALA A 539 70.26 15.25 45.34
C ALA A 539 71.73 15.56 45.01
N GLU A 540 71.98 16.58 44.19
CA GLU A 540 73.32 17.06 43.85
C GLU A 540 74.05 17.64 45.08
N LEU A 541 73.41 18.53 45.83
CA LEU A 541 73.95 19.09 47.08
C LEU A 541 74.26 17.99 48.12
N ASN A 542 73.40 16.98 48.22
CA ASN A 542 73.61 15.85 49.12
C ASN A 542 74.81 14.98 48.69
N ARG A 543 75.05 14.80 47.39
CA ARG A 543 76.26 14.12 46.89
C ARG A 543 77.53 14.91 47.26
N PHE A 544 77.54 16.23 47.06
CA PHE A 544 78.68 17.06 47.45
C PHE A 544 78.96 17.03 48.97
N ASN A 545 77.93 16.98 49.81
CA ASN A 545 78.08 16.86 51.26
C ASN A 545 78.46 15.45 51.74
N ALA A 546 78.34 14.41 50.90
CA ALA A 546 78.53 13.00 51.28
C ALA A 546 79.91 12.42 50.92
N SER A 547 80.79 13.21 50.31
CA SER A 547 82.18 12.80 50.00
C SER A 547 83.05 12.75 51.25
N PRO A 548 83.55 11.57 51.69
CA PRO A 548 84.38 11.46 52.89
C PRO A 548 85.86 11.75 52.60
N MET A 549 86.58 12.24 53.61
CA MET A 549 88.04 12.08 53.68
C MET A 549 88.39 10.72 54.31
N LEU A 550 89.51 10.13 53.90
CA LEU A 550 90.13 8.91 54.45
C LEU A 550 91.33 9.29 55.36
N PRO A 551 91.91 8.38 56.19
CA PRO A 551 91.67 6.93 56.34
C PRO A 551 91.23 6.57 57.80
N GLU A 552 91.20 5.32 58.30
CA GLU A 552 92.34 4.48 58.79
C GLU A 552 91.91 2.99 58.96
N ARG A 553 92.86 2.05 59.07
CA ARG A 553 92.64 0.62 59.44
C ARG A 553 93.30 0.28 60.79
N PRO A 554 92.80 -0.74 61.52
CA PRO A 554 93.64 -1.92 61.80
C PRO A 554 92.90 -3.27 61.66
N ILE A 555 93.53 -4.39 62.07
CA ILE A 555 93.22 -5.78 61.63
C ILE A 555 93.05 -6.77 62.86
N PRO A 556 93.17 -8.13 62.81
CA PRO A 556 92.12 -9.02 63.37
C PRO A 556 92.61 -10.06 64.43
N SER A 557 91.77 -11.06 64.78
CA SER A 557 92.07 -12.49 65.14
C SER A 557 91.18 -13.03 66.30
N PRO A 558 91.08 -14.36 66.55
CA PRO A 558 91.16 -15.55 65.67
C PRO A 558 89.97 -16.53 65.86
N SER A 559 90.03 -17.74 65.25
CA SER A 559 89.11 -18.88 65.48
C SER A 559 89.83 -20.11 66.08
N PRO A 560 89.10 -21.06 66.67
CA PRO A 560 88.96 -22.43 66.11
C PRO A 560 87.47 -22.75 65.81
N ALA A 561 87.06 -23.59 64.84
CA ALA A 561 87.43 -24.98 64.49
C ALA A 561 86.90 -26.01 65.52
N LEU A 562 86.30 -27.15 65.14
CA LEU A 562 85.97 -27.71 63.82
C LEU A 562 84.83 -28.74 63.95
N GLU A 563 83.98 -28.94 62.93
CA GLU A 563 83.69 -30.29 62.39
C GLU A 563 82.82 -30.25 61.11
N THR A 564 82.92 -31.32 60.33
CA THR A 564 82.27 -31.61 59.03
C THR A 564 81.88 -33.13 59.08
N PRO A 565 81.43 -33.91 58.05
CA PRO A 565 81.52 -33.65 56.61
C PRO A 565 80.40 -34.20 55.68
N PHE A 566 80.66 -33.95 54.39
CA PHE A 566 80.17 -34.60 53.16
C PHE A 566 78.75 -34.29 52.63
N GLY A 567 78.59 -34.07 51.32
CA GLY A 567 79.65 -33.90 50.31
C GLY A 567 79.23 -34.01 48.84
N SER A 568 80.13 -33.55 47.95
CA SER A 568 80.08 -33.72 46.48
C SER A 568 78.88 -33.07 45.75
N SER A 569 78.90 -32.77 44.44
CA SER A 569 79.91 -32.58 43.37
C SER A 569 79.10 -32.32 42.06
N ARG A 570 79.59 -31.85 40.90
CA ARG A 570 80.85 -31.25 40.39
C ARG A 570 80.45 -30.71 38.99
N SER A 571 80.34 -29.39 38.78
CA SER A 571 81.38 -28.49 38.25
C SER A 571 81.56 -28.48 36.72
N GLY A 572 81.49 -27.29 36.11
CA GLY A 572 82.25 -26.91 34.91
C GLY A 572 81.51 -26.94 33.56
N ALA A 573 81.99 -26.26 32.51
CA ALA A 573 83.01 -25.19 32.48
C ALA A 573 83.05 -24.48 31.09
N ILE A 574 83.74 -23.32 31.04
CA ILE A 574 84.39 -22.70 29.85
C ILE A 574 83.45 -22.04 28.79
N ALA A 575 83.96 -20.95 28.20
CA ALA A 575 83.37 -20.16 27.10
C ALA A 575 84.17 -20.36 25.78
N PRO A 576 83.76 -19.74 24.65
CA PRO A 576 84.42 -18.48 24.26
C PRO A 576 83.52 -17.47 23.50
N GLY A 577 84.11 -16.36 23.02
CA GLY A 577 83.52 -15.41 22.05
C GLY A 577 83.76 -15.84 20.57
N PRO A 578 83.96 -14.94 19.57
CA PRO A 578 84.39 -13.52 19.69
C PRO A 578 83.70 -12.47 18.76
N ASP A 579 84.10 -11.21 18.94
CA ASP A 579 84.33 -10.07 18.01
C ASP A 579 83.77 -10.03 16.56
N ALA A 580 83.28 -8.85 16.12
CA ALA A 580 83.96 -7.99 15.10
C ALA A 580 83.18 -6.69 14.73
N SER A 581 83.90 -5.69 14.20
CA SER A 581 83.46 -4.36 13.69
C SER A 581 82.75 -4.44 12.30
N SER A 582 82.19 -3.40 11.64
CA SER A 582 82.68 -2.02 11.40
C SER A 582 81.61 -1.01 10.90
N GLU A 583 81.96 0.28 10.94
CA GLU A 583 81.59 1.44 10.06
C GLU A 583 80.16 1.51 9.46
N GLU A 584 79.29 2.46 9.81
CA GLU A 584 79.32 3.92 9.60
C GLU A 584 78.99 4.40 8.16
N THR A 585 77.73 4.84 7.93
CA THR A 585 77.45 6.17 7.31
C THR A 585 75.98 6.63 7.39
N LYS A 586 75.80 7.93 7.66
CA LYS A 586 74.71 8.86 7.23
C LYS A 586 73.24 8.60 7.64
N GLU A 587 72.78 9.49 8.53
CA GLU A 587 71.40 9.98 8.74
C GLU A 587 70.70 10.47 7.44
N PRO A 588 69.34 10.66 7.37
CA PRO A 588 68.64 11.60 8.27
C PRO A 588 67.14 11.38 8.66
N LYS A 589 66.74 12.02 9.78
CA LYS A 589 65.40 12.57 10.14
C LYS A 589 64.22 11.65 10.57
N TYR A 590 63.78 11.86 11.83
CA TYR A 590 62.40 11.86 12.40
C TYR A 590 61.42 10.72 12.01
N ARG A 591 60.91 9.90 12.96
CA ARG A 591 59.85 10.27 13.93
C ARG A 591 59.59 9.12 14.95
N LEU A 592 59.14 9.46 16.17
CA LEU A 592 58.64 8.56 17.25
C LEU A 592 57.29 7.87 16.88
N PRO A 593 56.74 6.88 17.65
CA PRO A 593 57.17 6.32 18.95
C PRO A 593 57.20 4.77 19.04
N GLN A 594 57.71 4.21 20.15
CA GLN A 594 57.20 2.96 20.73
C GLN A 594 57.24 2.98 22.28
N THR A 595 56.44 2.10 22.89
CA THR A 595 56.17 1.97 24.34
C THR A 595 56.88 0.76 24.97
N PRO A 596 57.10 0.73 26.31
CA PRO A 596 57.18 -0.50 27.06
C PRO A 596 55.80 -0.96 27.57
N THR A 597 55.38 -2.11 27.04
CA THR A 597 54.63 -3.24 27.66
C THR A 597 53.58 -3.05 28.79
N ARG A 598 52.50 -3.81 28.63
CA ARG A 598 51.34 -3.98 29.52
C ARG A 598 51.56 -5.09 30.56
N SER A 599 50.86 -5.04 31.68
CA SER A 599 50.61 -6.18 32.57
C SER A 599 49.15 -6.18 33.03
N THR A 600 48.60 -7.36 33.34
CA THR A 600 47.15 -7.61 33.38
C THR A 600 46.59 -7.68 34.81
N PRO A 601 45.46 -7.02 35.14
CA PRO A 601 44.75 -7.22 36.41
C PRO A 601 43.74 -8.37 36.36
N GLY A 602 43.64 -9.13 37.46
CA GLY A 602 42.56 -10.09 37.76
C GLY A 602 41.46 -9.52 38.66
N GLN A 603 40.54 -10.37 39.11
CA GLN A 603 39.31 -10.01 39.84
C GLN A 603 39.50 -9.69 41.35
N PRO A 604 38.52 -9.05 42.05
CA PRO A 604 38.76 -8.34 43.33
C PRO A 604 38.11 -8.95 44.60
N ALA A 605 38.35 -8.27 45.75
CA ALA A 605 37.78 -8.43 47.13
C ALA A 605 38.47 -9.48 48.04
N PRO A 606 38.32 -9.46 49.40
CA PRO A 606 37.48 -8.60 50.28
C PRO A 606 38.17 -7.99 51.55
N SER A 607 37.37 -7.49 52.52
CA SER A 607 37.68 -6.97 53.90
C SER A 607 37.97 -5.45 54.02
N GLY A 608 37.59 -4.68 55.06
CA GLY A 608 36.72 -4.86 56.26
C GLY A 608 36.47 -3.47 56.94
N THR A 609 35.28 -3.14 57.47
CA THR A 609 34.87 -3.29 58.90
C THR A 609 35.78 -2.52 59.90
N LEU A 610 35.37 -1.56 60.76
CA LEU A 610 34.10 -0.84 61.15
C LEU A 610 34.54 0.55 61.77
N PRO A 611 33.81 1.39 62.59
CA PRO A 611 32.46 1.35 63.19
C PRO A 611 31.59 2.63 62.90
N ARG A 612 30.68 3.04 63.81
CA ARG A 612 29.71 4.17 63.69
C ARG A 612 29.17 4.65 65.07
N PRO A 613 28.86 5.95 65.29
CA PRO A 613 28.09 6.45 66.45
C PRO A 613 26.57 6.60 66.19
N SER A 614 25.79 6.66 67.29
CA SER A 614 24.31 6.56 67.30
C SER A 614 23.57 7.89 67.46
N VAL A 615 22.24 7.89 67.23
CA VAL A 615 21.32 9.03 67.44
C VAL A 615 20.15 8.58 68.34
N PRO A 616 19.74 9.35 69.37
CA PRO A 616 18.58 9.05 70.22
C PRO A 616 17.28 9.70 69.72
N ALA A 617 16.14 9.28 70.28
CA ALA A 617 14.81 9.86 70.06
C ALA A 617 14.13 10.26 71.39
N PRO A 618 13.19 11.22 71.39
CA PRO A 618 12.29 11.48 72.53
C PRO A 618 10.80 11.16 72.21
N ILE A 619 9.96 11.20 73.25
CA ILE A 619 8.51 10.90 73.24
C ILE A 619 7.72 12.16 73.71
N ALA A 620 6.42 12.23 73.40
CA ALA A 620 5.49 13.33 73.75
C ALA A 620 5.15 13.42 75.27
N PRO A 621 4.37 14.42 75.77
CA PRO A 621 2.89 14.38 75.63
C PRO A 621 2.11 15.74 75.61
N GLU A 622 0.78 15.61 75.46
CA GLU A 622 -0.32 16.41 76.07
C GLU A 622 -0.79 17.79 75.50
N SER A 623 -1.90 18.29 76.10
CA SER A 623 -3.02 18.99 75.44
C SER A 623 -3.38 20.37 76.06
N SER A 624 -4.00 21.26 75.26
CA SER A 624 -4.78 22.43 75.74
C SER A 624 -5.72 22.99 74.62
N ALA A 625 -6.60 23.92 74.97
CA ALA A 625 -7.92 24.13 74.35
C ALA A 625 -8.12 25.42 73.48
N THR A 626 -9.00 25.32 72.46
CA THR A 626 -10.18 26.18 72.06
C THR A 626 -10.07 27.73 72.14
N PRO A 627 -10.60 28.58 71.21
CA PRO A 627 -11.99 28.51 70.70
C PRO A 627 -12.31 28.95 69.23
N GLN A 628 -13.63 29.11 68.97
CA GLN A 628 -14.36 29.19 67.69
C GLN A 628 -14.29 30.56 66.95
N PRO A 629 -14.95 30.74 65.77
CA PRO A 629 -16.42 30.94 65.61
C PRO A 629 -17.16 29.75 64.94
N GLU A 630 -18.45 29.45 65.19
CA GLU A 630 -19.72 30.08 64.71
C GLU A 630 -19.90 30.16 63.18
N SER A 631 -21.10 30.06 62.56
CA SER A 631 -22.33 29.26 62.80
C SER A 631 -23.37 29.54 61.67
N THR A 632 -23.94 28.49 61.06
CA THR A 632 -25.35 28.27 60.58
C THR A 632 -26.39 29.42 60.43
N PRO A 633 -27.53 29.24 59.69
CA PRO A 633 -27.88 28.35 58.54
C PRO A 633 -28.89 28.99 57.51
N LYS A 634 -29.61 28.15 56.72
CA LYS A 634 -30.94 28.37 56.05
C LYS A 634 -31.00 29.29 54.81
N ASP A 635 -32.02 29.23 53.94
CA ASP A 635 -33.26 28.39 53.82
C ASP A 635 -33.22 27.56 52.51
N ILE A 636 -33.93 26.44 52.26
CA ILE A 636 -35.34 26.00 52.42
C ILE A 636 -36.33 26.67 51.45
N SER A 637 -36.79 25.90 50.43
CA SER A 637 -38.18 25.92 49.94
C SER A 637 -38.46 24.73 49.02
N GLY A 638 -39.64 24.13 49.16
CA GLY A 638 -40.17 23.11 48.26
C GLY A 638 -41.70 23.10 48.34
N LEU A 639 -42.35 23.03 47.18
CA LEU A 639 -43.79 22.86 46.96
C LEU A 639 -43.92 21.85 45.81
N ALA A 640 -44.57 20.70 45.94
CA ALA A 640 -45.97 20.42 46.32
C ALA A 640 -46.89 20.36 45.08
N GLU A 641 -47.35 19.14 44.82
CA GLU A 641 -48.18 18.58 43.73
C GLU A 641 -49.68 18.84 44.01
N PRO A 642 -50.57 19.03 42.99
CA PRO A 642 -51.24 17.92 42.27
C PRO A 642 -51.49 18.22 40.74
N GLU A 643 -52.14 17.42 39.89
CA GLU A 643 -53.09 16.28 40.02
C GLU A 643 -52.82 15.13 39.00
N ALA A 644 -53.55 14.01 39.18
CA ALA A 644 -53.65 12.83 38.29
C ALA A 644 -55.17 12.52 38.05
N PRO A 645 -55.68 11.33 37.59
CA PRO A 645 -55.05 10.07 37.14
C PRO A 645 -55.76 9.41 35.90
N GLN A 646 -55.65 8.07 35.77
CA GLN A 646 -56.50 7.10 35.01
C GLN A 646 -56.16 6.81 33.52
N ILE A 647 -56.28 5.58 32.97
CA ILE A 647 -56.59 4.22 33.51
C ILE A 647 -55.99 3.11 32.62
N MET A 648 -55.65 1.94 33.21
CA MET A 648 -55.38 0.62 32.60
C MET A 648 -55.51 -0.46 33.71
N PRO A 649 -55.58 -1.80 33.46
CA PRO A 649 -55.62 -2.58 32.21
C PRO A 649 -56.98 -3.36 32.12
N PRO A 650 -57.17 -4.69 31.86
CA PRO A 650 -56.28 -5.88 31.78
C PRO A 650 -56.10 -6.47 30.36
N ALA A 651 -55.23 -7.48 30.23
CA ALA A 651 -55.01 -8.28 29.02
C ALA A 651 -55.27 -9.79 29.25
N PRO A 652 -55.74 -10.55 28.24
CA PRO A 652 -55.86 -12.02 28.30
C PRO A 652 -54.50 -12.74 28.12
N PRO A 653 -54.39 -14.04 28.47
CA PRO A 653 -53.12 -14.68 28.83
C PRO A 653 -52.28 -15.22 27.65
N ALA A 654 -50.99 -15.45 27.92
CA ALA A 654 -50.00 -15.96 26.97
C ALA A 654 -49.91 -17.52 26.95
N PRO A 655 -49.52 -18.12 25.80
CA PRO A 655 -49.15 -19.54 25.72
C PRO A 655 -47.78 -19.84 26.36
N PRO A 656 -47.49 -21.10 26.74
CA PRO A 656 -46.29 -21.47 27.50
C PRO A 656 -44.98 -21.43 26.68
N ALA A 657 -43.87 -21.20 27.36
CA ALA A 657 -42.56 -20.95 26.76
C ALA A 657 -41.67 -22.21 26.60
N PRO A 658 -41.05 -22.43 25.43
CA PRO A 658 -39.87 -23.29 25.26
C PRO A 658 -38.57 -22.59 25.73
N PRO A 659 -37.43 -23.29 25.88
CA PRO A 659 -36.43 -22.95 26.89
C PRO A 659 -35.50 -21.77 26.58
N VAL A 660 -34.98 -21.19 27.67
CA VAL A 660 -33.96 -20.13 27.69
C VAL A 660 -32.71 -20.57 26.95
N ASN A 661 -32.30 -19.78 25.95
CA ASN A 661 -30.96 -19.85 25.38
C ASN A 661 -30.16 -18.62 25.84
N VAL A 662 -28.99 -18.84 26.43
CA VAL A 662 -28.24 -17.79 27.15
C VAL A 662 -27.66 -16.79 26.16
N ALA A 663 -28.02 -15.51 26.32
CA ALA A 663 -27.43 -14.44 25.53
C ALA A 663 -25.91 -14.35 25.83
N PRO A 664 -25.04 -14.26 24.80
CA PRO A 664 -23.62 -13.98 25.03
C PRO A 664 -23.49 -12.63 25.77
N PRO A 665 -22.54 -12.50 26.72
CA PRO A 665 -22.50 -11.36 27.63
C PRO A 665 -22.30 -10.05 26.87
N ARG A 666 -22.93 -8.98 27.36
CA ARG A 666 -22.61 -7.60 26.97
C ARG A 666 -21.10 -7.38 27.09
N VAL A 667 -20.43 -7.05 25.99
CA VAL A 667 -19.11 -6.44 26.06
C VAL A 667 -19.28 -5.08 26.72
N VAL A 668 -18.65 -4.90 27.88
CA VAL A 668 -18.71 -3.67 28.68
C VAL A 668 -17.96 -2.55 27.95
N GLU A 669 -18.49 -1.33 28.01
CA GLU A 669 -17.88 -0.15 27.40
C GLU A 669 -16.52 0.19 28.04
N PRO A 670 -15.48 0.51 27.24
CA PRO A 670 -14.23 1.07 27.75
C PRO A 670 -14.03 2.54 27.37
N PRO A 671 -14.36 3.48 28.27
CA PRO A 671 -13.72 4.79 28.31
C PRO A 671 -13.03 5.06 29.68
N PRO A 672 -11.99 5.93 29.77
CA PRO A 672 -11.40 6.75 28.70
C PRO A 672 -9.85 6.72 28.62
N ARG A 673 -9.34 7.50 27.65
CA ARG A 673 -7.99 8.12 27.53
C ARG A 673 -6.79 7.32 26.98
N VAL A 674 -6.48 7.67 25.73
CA VAL A 674 -5.23 8.36 25.31
C VAL A 674 -3.92 7.84 25.90
N VAL A 675 -3.16 7.15 25.04
CA VAL A 675 -1.76 7.55 24.80
C VAL A 675 -1.45 7.46 23.30
N GLU A 676 -1.10 8.57 22.69
CA GLU A 676 -0.02 8.56 21.68
C GLU A 676 1.02 9.55 22.22
N PRO A 677 2.08 9.06 22.90
CA PRO A 677 3.20 9.92 23.21
C PRO A 677 3.87 10.29 21.88
N PRO A 678 4.54 11.45 21.76
CA PRO A 678 5.44 11.63 20.65
C PRO A 678 6.45 10.47 20.66
N PRO A 679 6.86 9.91 19.51
CA PRO A 679 8.01 9.02 19.47
C PRO A 679 9.14 9.75 20.18
N ARG A 680 9.79 9.10 21.17
CA ARG A 680 10.73 9.79 22.07
C ARG A 680 11.77 10.50 21.20
N PHE A 681 11.71 11.83 21.22
CA PHE A 681 12.78 12.66 20.64
C PHE A 681 14.03 12.38 21.46
N GLU A 682 14.82 11.41 21.01
CA GLU A 682 16.15 11.22 21.55
C GLU A 682 16.91 12.53 21.35
N ARG A 683 17.25 13.17 22.48
CA ARG A 683 18.17 14.31 22.48
C ARG A 683 19.40 13.87 21.68
N PRO A 684 19.81 14.57 20.61
CA PRO A 684 20.81 14.08 19.68
C PRO A 684 22.04 13.51 20.39
N GLN A 685 22.14 12.19 20.39
CA GLN A 685 23.31 11.48 20.89
C GLN A 685 24.45 11.77 19.91
N ALA A 686 25.67 11.93 20.42
CA ALA A 686 26.83 12.04 19.54
C ALA A 686 26.89 10.77 18.66
N ALA A 687 26.98 10.95 17.34
CA ALA A 687 26.78 9.86 16.39
C ALA A 687 27.75 8.70 16.68
N PRO A 688 27.28 7.43 16.69
CA PRO A 688 28.18 6.29 16.83
C PRO A 688 29.15 6.26 15.65
N VAL A 689 30.44 6.14 15.95
CA VAL A 689 31.48 5.98 14.92
C VAL A 689 31.21 4.66 14.19
N ARG A 690 30.98 4.77 12.88
CA ARG A 690 30.63 3.64 12.03
C ARG A 690 31.89 2.88 11.66
N GLU A 691 32.08 1.69 12.22
CA GLU A 691 33.18 0.80 11.84
C GLU A 691 33.06 0.38 10.37
N ALA A 692 34.19 0.28 9.69
CA ALA A 692 34.30 -0.22 8.31
C ALA A 692 34.64 -1.72 8.32
N PRO A 693 34.18 -2.50 7.33
CA PRO A 693 34.37 -3.95 7.33
C PRO A 693 35.83 -4.34 7.01
N PRO A 694 36.35 -5.44 7.60
CA PRO A 694 37.63 -6.01 7.20
C PRO A 694 37.52 -6.75 5.86
N GLU A 695 38.48 -6.50 4.98
CA GLU A 695 38.68 -7.24 3.74
C GLU A 695 39.42 -8.58 4.01
N ALA A 696 39.42 -9.49 3.04
CA ALA A 696 39.74 -10.91 3.25
C ALA A 696 41.23 -11.30 3.09
N ALA A 697 41.50 -12.59 3.39
CA ALA A 697 42.69 -13.40 3.08
C ALA A 697 43.85 -13.36 4.11
N PRO A 698 44.72 -14.41 4.18
CA PRO A 698 44.84 -15.55 3.26
C PRO A 698 44.73 -16.96 3.88
N VAL A 699 44.73 -17.96 2.99
CA VAL A 699 44.72 -19.41 3.28
C VAL A 699 46.10 -19.92 3.73
N ARG A 700 46.15 -20.86 4.69
CA ARG A 700 47.21 -21.88 4.72
C ARG A 700 46.71 -23.27 5.13
N ARG A 701 47.44 -24.28 4.67
CA ARG A 701 47.11 -25.71 4.65
C ARG A 701 47.40 -26.40 5.98
N GLU A 702 46.69 -27.48 6.27
CA GLU A 702 47.31 -28.76 6.68
C GLU A 702 46.42 -29.98 6.32
N ARG A 703 46.91 -31.21 6.56
CA ARG A 703 46.51 -32.51 5.92
C ARG A 703 46.99 -33.67 6.84
N PRO A 704 46.86 -34.98 6.53
CA PRO A 704 45.82 -35.77 5.83
C PRO A 704 45.31 -37.00 6.67
N ALA A 705 44.24 -37.70 6.22
CA ALA A 705 44.00 -39.17 6.33
C ALA A 705 42.53 -39.50 5.97
N ALA A 706 42.13 -40.65 5.39
CA ALA A 706 42.86 -41.68 4.61
C ALA A 706 41.86 -42.54 3.79
N MET A 707 42.33 -43.12 2.65
CA MET A 707 41.74 -44.22 1.85
C MET A 707 40.35 -43.97 1.20
N GLU A 708 39.95 -44.61 0.09
CA GLU A 708 40.41 -45.87 -0.56
C GLU A 708 40.49 -45.81 -2.12
N SER A 709 40.81 -46.94 -2.77
CA SER A 709 41.22 -47.18 -4.19
C SER A 709 40.09 -47.17 -5.27
N VAL A 710 40.21 -46.82 -6.58
CA VAL A 710 41.22 -46.99 -7.70
C VAL A 710 41.02 -48.30 -8.52
N PRO A 711 41.20 -48.40 -9.88
CA PRO A 711 41.28 -47.42 -11.02
C PRO A 711 40.54 -47.82 -12.35
N VAL A 712 40.75 -47.06 -13.47
CA VAL A 712 41.19 -47.46 -14.86
C VAL A 712 40.72 -46.43 -15.94
N SER A 713 41.50 -46.22 -17.02
CA SER A 713 41.34 -45.10 -17.99
C SER A 713 41.39 -45.52 -19.51
N PRO A 714 41.92 -44.76 -20.53
CA PRO A 714 41.18 -44.25 -21.71
C PRO A 714 41.83 -44.72 -23.06
N PRO A 715 41.93 -43.97 -24.21
CA PRO A 715 41.25 -42.78 -24.77
C PRO A 715 40.83 -42.87 -26.29
N SER A 716 40.30 -41.79 -26.89
CA SER A 716 40.56 -41.35 -28.30
C SER A 716 39.91 -39.99 -28.69
N GLU A 717 40.48 -39.30 -29.67
CA GLU A 717 40.10 -38.00 -30.31
C GLU A 717 40.10 -38.15 -31.88
N PRO A 718 39.95 -37.14 -32.79
CA PRO A 718 39.77 -35.66 -32.70
C PRO A 718 38.64 -35.04 -33.60
N GLY A 719 38.60 -33.69 -33.76
CA GLY A 719 37.67 -32.87 -34.58
C GLY A 719 38.02 -32.72 -36.09
N PRO A 720 37.99 -31.53 -36.77
CA PRO A 720 37.91 -30.13 -36.26
C PRO A 720 37.12 -29.08 -37.16
N GLN A 721 37.36 -27.77 -36.94
CA GLN A 721 37.13 -26.56 -37.82
C GLN A 721 35.76 -25.81 -37.80
N ALA A 722 35.66 -24.48 -38.04
CA ALA A 722 36.60 -23.33 -37.91
C ALA A 722 35.93 -21.93 -38.13
N MET A 723 36.66 -20.86 -37.75
CA MET A 723 36.64 -19.45 -38.20
C MET A 723 35.61 -18.40 -37.68
N GLU A 724 36.19 -17.41 -37.00
CA GLU A 724 35.83 -15.98 -36.85
C GLU A 724 36.30 -15.17 -38.10
N PRO A 725 36.10 -13.83 -38.31
CA PRO A 725 36.58 -12.77 -37.38
C PRO A 725 35.85 -11.38 -37.32
N GLU A 726 36.02 -10.73 -36.17
CA GLU A 726 36.45 -9.31 -35.94
C GLU A 726 36.27 -8.20 -37.01
N SER A 727 35.67 -7.05 -36.61
CA SER A 727 36.25 -5.69 -36.79
C SER A 727 35.38 -4.55 -36.19
N ALA A 728 36.00 -3.40 -35.89
CA ALA A 728 35.49 -2.33 -35.02
C ALA A 728 34.75 -1.18 -35.73
N ASN A 729 34.04 -0.32 -34.98
CA ASN A 729 34.41 1.12 -34.90
C ASN A 729 33.71 1.99 -33.82
N PHE A 730 34.31 3.16 -33.59
CA PHE A 730 33.82 4.31 -32.81
C PHE A 730 32.58 4.98 -33.41
N THR A 731 31.76 5.66 -32.58
CA THR A 731 31.54 7.13 -32.67
C THR A 731 30.76 7.69 -31.46
N GLU A 732 30.59 9.02 -31.41
CA GLU A 732 30.24 9.82 -30.24
C GLU A 732 29.17 10.89 -30.59
N SER A 733 28.52 11.45 -29.56
CA SER A 733 27.80 12.74 -29.53
C SER A 733 26.40 12.89 -30.19
N GLN A 734 25.45 13.27 -29.32
CA GLN A 734 24.43 14.32 -29.46
C GLN A 734 23.36 14.29 -30.57
N SER A 735 22.11 14.18 -30.12
CA SER A 735 20.99 15.10 -30.46
C SER A 735 20.03 15.17 -29.27
#